data_AF-A0AAU2YXP3-F1
#
_entry.id   AF-A0AAU2YXP3-F1
#
_cell.length_a   1.000
_cell.length_b   1.000
_cell.length_c   1.000
_cell.angle_alpha   90.00
_cell.angle_beta   90.00
_cell.angle_gamma   90.00
#
_symmetry.space_group_name_H-M   'P 1'
#
loop_
_entity.id
_entity.type
_entity.pdbx_description
1 polymer ?
#
loop_
_entity_poly.entity_id
_entity_poly.type
_entity_poly.pdbx_seq_one_letter_code
_entity_poly.pdbx_strand_id
1 'polypeptide(L)'
;MTQVISGLTVNLGRVVQEVTPGEETDQPGPWDLWVAGWNLLAQGRPLDVLSEFERVLPRGWLDVRSPRLVDAELSYLLASVMAIHNVKTQAADLAGIAQEILRRFLAGCQQDPSRAGEQALEALGAFFGPHLAVQWSAAGVPMQDLPPAWAMTRGIDMINGIARIRREVVGADAVIDDLLGTTAFAAQCTGARLDEQRIAVTEMTLADCCKEQNPQWARLCYASVLRRIDSTDILALQARANLALLTPDVAPDVWRDLARRAAEDFGDIAAAAQLEILACEADWRAGEDVHDAAREAILTQERVMPPGASFRSMFAAKERIETGYRLLATIDAHDADHSEQRLDEILSVLRAMLTGNLTADLEDPPSDDSWQETLARQRRPSRTVRALLYAFPGVGVLHLVRGIDCLIWVVYGCVRERGFVADWGIASQDTARLAAELSTAARAQLDADRLGDAPAVAALDEQIMQLGKRIGASLPSQLLDVLDRLDHLLYAPHPGGGLDEFPLTALHVWGSWLSERLTITRFTTFLSLQVLLSPNFRPSLPNRMATVVLGNSEWREERLRGLRRHATVVERMLDREGFAASIADAANVADLNRLLDGACGLLHYAGHGEANEVLEALPLPGGESYNPLSIEDYRGYRFPFVFLCACVAARIRYGEGGHFTGLLTGLIDRGSPAGIAFMTPIGERRGYLLAEEFYRQATQMPFGQAVSATLAAARLQEIPAYAWTALTAYGDPLFELTSMTGHGPLPGLRRRAVTWHSAVRQHCVWRTVTTAAAVHTRLDDVPAELRAALGHWLDQAFTPDFPVRALDALEDLAASAGQLSDVERLTVKAAVCAARSHTPQPQDALADASFLAQAGASLCDLPLNGLGLGLLGLARAKDGLAGQAREPLWEAVDKLWPYTGESPFIARLVGRCRQTHGTIPGTRLAR
;
A
#
# COMPACT_ATOMS: atom_id res chain seq x y z
N MET A 1 40.08 -9.15 -15.90
CA MET A 1 39.87 -8.32 -17.11
C MET A 1 39.73 -9.17 -18.37
N THR A 2 40.74 -9.92 -18.82
CA THR A 2 40.66 -10.75 -20.05
C THR A 2 39.49 -11.76 -20.06
N GLN A 3 39.12 -12.33 -18.90
CA GLN A 3 37.96 -13.22 -18.76
C GLN A 3 36.60 -12.49 -18.78
N VAL A 4 36.50 -11.31 -18.15
CA VAL A 4 35.28 -10.46 -18.19
C VAL A 4 35.04 -9.96 -19.62
N ILE A 5 36.14 -9.59 -20.29
CA ILE A 5 36.14 -9.15 -21.69
C ILE A 5 35.81 -10.31 -22.62
N SER A 6 36.40 -11.50 -22.44
CA SER A 6 36.05 -12.69 -23.23
C SER A 6 34.58 -13.12 -23.05
N GLY A 7 34.02 -12.97 -21.84
CA GLY A 7 32.61 -13.25 -21.57
C GLY A 7 31.66 -12.27 -22.27
N LEU A 8 32.02 -10.99 -22.31
CA LEU A 8 31.29 -9.97 -23.07
C LEU A 8 31.39 -10.20 -24.58
N THR A 9 32.58 -10.55 -25.11
CA THR A 9 32.81 -10.81 -26.53
C THR A 9 32.01 -12.02 -27.05
N VAL A 10 31.89 -13.09 -26.25
CA VAL A 10 31.10 -14.29 -26.62
C VAL A 10 29.59 -14.01 -26.61
N ASN A 11 29.09 -13.27 -25.62
CA ASN A 11 27.68 -12.89 -25.55
C ASN A 11 27.29 -11.90 -26.65
N LEU A 12 28.20 -10.99 -27.01
CA LEU A 12 28.00 -10.02 -28.09
C LEU A 12 28.02 -10.65 -29.48
N GLY A 13 28.94 -11.60 -29.74
CA GLY A 13 28.99 -12.33 -31.01
C GLY A 13 27.71 -13.13 -31.28
N ARG A 14 27.05 -13.60 -30.21
CA ARG A 14 25.78 -14.33 -30.31
C ARG A 14 24.59 -13.41 -30.61
N VAL A 15 24.54 -12.22 -30.00
CA VAL A 15 23.48 -11.23 -30.26
C VAL A 15 23.55 -10.71 -31.70
N VAL A 16 24.76 -10.48 -32.24
CA VAL A 16 24.92 -10.02 -33.62
C VAL A 16 24.54 -11.12 -34.63
N GLN A 17 24.91 -12.38 -34.40
CA GLN A 17 24.47 -13.51 -35.25
C GLN A 17 22.95 -13.75 -35.21
N GLU A 18 22.30 -13.48 -34.08
CA GLU A 18 20.84 -13.63 -33.92
C GLU A 18 20.06 -12.50 -34.64
N VAL A 19 20.67 -11.35 -34.90
CA VAL A 19 20.01 -10.16 -35.49
C VAL A 19 20.28 -9.98 -36.99
N THR A 20 21.34 -10.59 -37.55
CA THR A 20 21.62 -10.60 -39.00
C THR A 20 21.89 -12.00 -39.55
N PRO A 21 20.85 -12.82 -39.80
CA PRO A 21 21.03 -14.07 -40.51
C PRO A 21 20.98 -13.85 -42.02
N GLY A 22 22.15 -13.92 -42.66
CA GLY A 22 22.30 -14.30 -44.07
C GLY A 22 22.35 -13.16 -45.08
N GLU A 23 23.55 -12.64 -45.34
CA GLU A 23 23.96 -12.11 -46.66
C GLU A 23 25.49 -12.21 -46.76
N GLU A 24 25.98 -13.20 -47.52
CA GLU A 24 27.39 -13.30 -47.89
C GLU A 24 27.70 -12.17 -48.88
N THR A 25 28.48 -11.18 -48.45
CA THR A 25 29.06 -10.16 -49.34
C THR A 25 30.58 -10.19 -49.21
N ASP A 26 31.29 -10.04 -50.33
CA ASP A 26 32.76 -9.99 -50.39
C ASP A 26 33.37 -8.69 -49.82
N GLN A 27 32.61 -7.92 -49.04
CA GLN A 27 33.08 -6.70 -48.38
C GLN A 27 33.33 -6.97 -46.89
N PRO A 28 34.35 -6.34 -46.28
CA PRO A 28 34.63 -6.52 -44.86
C PRO A 28 33.39 -6.16 -44.05
N GLY A 29 32.91 -7.12 -43.26
CA GLY A 29 31.69 -6.94 -42.48
C GLY A 29 31.92 -5.95 -41.34
N PRO A 30 30.84 -5.48 -40.68
CA PRO A 30 30.93 -4.61 -39.50
C PRO A 30 31.88 -5.17 -38.42
N TRP A 31 31.98 -6.50 -38.31
CA TRP A 31 32.88 -7.19 -37.40
C TRP A 31 34.36 -7.03 -37.75
N ASP A 32 34.73 -7.09 -39.03
CA ASP A 32 36.13 -6.93 -39.47
C ASP A 32 36.63 -5.50 -39.24
N LEU A 33 35.74 -4.53 -39.45
CA LEU A 33 35.97 -3.12 -39.13
C LEU A 33 36.16 -2.88 -37.63
N TRP A 34 35.37 -3.59 -36.82
CA TRP A 34 35.46 -3.51 -35.37
C TRP A 34 36.79 -4.09 -34.86
N VAL A 35 37.23 -5.22 -35.40
CA VAL A 35 38.54 -5.82 -35.08
C VAL A 35 39.70 -4.91 -35.52
N ALA A 36 39.60 -4.27 -36.68
CA ALA A 36 40.61 -3.31 -37.15
C ALA A 36 40.69 -2.06 -36.25
N GLY A 37 39.54 -1.47 -35.91
CA GLY A 37 39.46 -0.34 -34.99
C GLY A 37 40.00 -0.67 -33.59
N TRP A 38 39.69 -1.87 -33.09
CA TRP A 38 40.19 -2.34 -31.80
C TRP A 38 41.71 -2.57 -31.80
N ASN A 39 42.26 -3.11 -32.89
CA ASN A 39 43.71 -3.28 -33.02
C ASN A 39 44.45 -1.94 -33.05
N LEU A 40 43.86 -0.90 -33.64
CA LEU A 40 44.42 0.46 -33.63
C LEU A 40 44.34 1.11 -32.24
N LEU A 41 43.25 0.88 -31.51
CA LEU A 41 43.10 1.32 -30.12
C LEU A 41 44.10 0.62 -29.19
N ALA A 42 44.27 -0.69 -29.34
CA ALA A 42 45.23 -1.47 -28.56
C ALA A 42 46.69 -1.06 -28.83
N GLN A 43 46.97 -0.46 -29.99
CA GLN A 43 48.27 0.10 -30.36
C GLN A 43 48.47 1.55 -29.91
N GLY A 44 47.52 2.14 -29.17
CA GLY A 44 47.62 3.52 -28.68
C GLY A 44 47.43 4.56 -29.78
N ARG A 45 46.71 4.22 -30.86
CA ARG A 45 46.45 5.09 -32.02
C ARG A 45 44.95 5.42 -32.17
N PRO A 46 44.31 6.08 -31.18
CA PRO A 46 42.87 6.28 -31.16
C PRO A 46 42.36 7.23 -32.25
N LEU A 47 43.17 8.18 -32.70
CA LEU A 47 42.77 9.13 -33.76
C LEU A 47 42.73 8.48 -35.15
N ASP A 48 43.50 7.41 -35.36
CA ASP A 48 43.56 6.71 -36.64
C ASP A 48 42.37 5.76 -36.85
N VAL A 49 41.62 5.47 -35.79
CA VAL A 49 40.39 4.66 -35.82
C VAL A 49 39.34 5.32 -36.70
N LEU A 50 39.14 6.63 -36.53
CA LEU A 50 38.17 7.40 -37.30
C LEU A 50 38.54 7.44 -38.79
N SER A 51 39.82 7.62 -39.11
CA SER A 51 40.30 7.61 -40.50
C SER A 51 40.16 6.23 -41.16
N GLU A 52 40.31 5.14 -40.39
CA GLU A 52 40.13 3.78 -40.92
C GLU A 52 38.66 3.42 -41.11
N PHE A 53 37.76 3.88 -40.23
CA PHE A 53 36.31 3.80 -40.46
C PHE A 53 35.86 4.64 -41.67
N GLU A 54 36.40 5.86 -41.84
CA GLU A 54 36.12 6.72 -43.01
C GLU A 54 36.65 6.15 -44.33
N ARG A 55 37.75 5.39 -44.29
CA ARG A 55 38.35 4.77 -45.49
C ARG A 55 37.52 3.61 -46.03
N VAL A 56 36.78 2.91 -45.17
CA VAL A 56 36.13 1.64 -45.51
C VAL A 56 34.60 1.76 -45.61
N LEU A 57 33.96 2.71 -44.92
CA LEU A 57 32.52 2.94 -45.06
C LEU A 57 32.20 3.60 -46.41
N PRO A 58 31.42 2.96 -47.31
CA PRO A 58 31.03 3.59 -48.56
C PRO A 58 30.16 4.83 -48.28
N ARG A 59 30.40 5.92 -49.02
CA ARG A 59 29.52 7.10 -49.03
C ARG A 59 28.12 6.69 -49.52
N GLY A 60 27.24 6.33 -48.58
CA GLY A 60 25.89 5.84 -48.86
C GLY A 60 25.27 4.99 -47.75
N TRP A 61 26.05 4.49 -46.79
CA TRP A 61 25.53 3.67 -45.67
C TRP A 61 24.62 4.43 -44.68
N LEU A 62 24.65 5.77 -44.68
CA LEU A 62 23.74 6.59 -43.87
C LEU A 62 22.35 6.81 -44.53
N ASP A 63 22.10 6.23 -45.71
CA ASP A 63 20.81 6.36 -46.42
C ASP A 63 19.90 5.13 -46.23
N VAL A 64 19.98 4.47 -45.07
CA VAL A 64 19.14 3.31 -44.73
C VAL A 64 17.85 3.78 -44.04
N ARG A 65 16.71 3.61 -44.72
CA ARG A 65 15.36 4.04 -44.30
C ARG A 65 14.76 3.27 -43.10
N SER A 66 15.57 2.68 -42.23
CA SER A 66 15.11 1.92 -41.05
C SER A 66 15.55 2.62 -39.76
N PRO A 67 14.64 3.34 -39.06
CA PRO A 67 14.95 4.06 -37.82
C PRO A 67 15.53 3.14 -36.71
N ARG A 68 15.18 1.86 -36.72
CA ARG A 68 15.57 0.90 -35.69
C ARG A 68 17.04 0.48 -35.74
N LEU A 69 17.70 0.54 -36.89
CA LEU A 69 19.11 0.19 -37.00
C LEU A 69 20.02 1.33 -36.51
N VAL A 70 19.64 2.58 -36.81
CA VAL A 70 20.39 3.77 -36.39
C VAL A 70 20.37 3.93 -34.86
N ASP A 71 19.24 3.65 -34.21
CA ASP A 71 19.12 3.68 -32.74
C ASP A 71 20.00 2.64 -32.04
N ALA A 72 20.09 1.43 -32.61
CA ALA A 72 20.88 0.34 -32.02
C ALA A 72 22.38 0.59 -32.20
N GLU A 73 22.83 0.97 -33.39
CA GLU A 73 24.26 1.13 -33.68
C GLU A 73 24.88 2.36 -33.02
N LEU A 74 24.14 3.47 -32.90
CA LEU A 74 24.61 4.68 -32.21
C LEU A 74 24.67 4.47 -30.69
N SER A 75 23.67 3.80 -30.12
CA SER A 75 23.67 3.40 -28.70
C SER A 75 24.82 2.45 -28.38
N TYR A 76 25.14 1.55 -29.33
CA TYR A 76 26.26 0.61 -29.20
C TYR A 76 27.63 1.27 -29.28
N LEU A 77 27.81 2.23 -30.19
CA LEU A 77 29.06 2.99 -30.33
C LEU A 77 29.34 3.81 -29.05
N LEU A 78 28.31 4.47 -28.50
CA LEU A 78 28.41 5.27 -27.28
C LEU A 78 28.62 4.41 -26.03
N ALA A 79 27.94 3.27 -25.92
CA ALA A 79 28.17 2.31 -24.83
C ALA A 79 29.60 1.74 -24.86
N SER A 80 30.16 1.51 -26.05
CA SER A 80 31.53 1.01 -26.22
C SER A 80 32.58 2.05 -25.86
N VAL A 81 32.39 3.32 -26.25
CA VAL A 81 33.26 4.45 -25.85
C VAL A 81 33.22 4.67 -24.34
N MET A 82 32.05 4.49 -23.70
CA MET A 82 31.88 4.62 -22.25
C MET A 82 32.43 3.43 -21.45
N ALA A 83 32.34 2.21 -21.97
CA ALA A 83 32.99 1.04 -21.36
C ALA A 83 34.53 1.19 -21.35
N ILE A 84 35.10 1.86 -22.36
CA ILE A 84 36.52 2.24 -22.41
C ILE A 84 36.83 3.36 -21.39
N HIS A 85 35.90 4.30 -21.15
CA HIS A 85 36.08 5.43 -20.22
C HIS A 85 36.10 5.03 -18.73
N ASN A 86 35.46 3.91 -18.36
CA ASN A 86 35.43 3.45 -16.96
C ASN A 86 36.74 2.78 -16.48
N VAL A 87 37.76 2.69 -17.34
CA VAL A 87 39.10 2.24 -16.94
C VAL A 87 39.99 3.47 -16.74
N LYS A 88 40.38 3.72 -15.49
CA LYS A 88 41.25 4.84 -15.08
C LYS A 88 42.54 4.89 -15.91
N THR A 89 42.58 5.76 -16.94
CA THR A 89 43.62 6.77 -17.23
C THR A 89 43.35 7.40 -18.61
N GLN A 90 43.42 8.73 -18.68
CA GLN A 90 43.24 9.62 -19.86
C GLN A 90 41.79 9.93 -20.28
N ALA A 91 41.08 10.68 -19.41
CA ALA A 91 39.71 11.13 -19.63
C ALA A 91 39.55 12.31 -20.62
N ALA A 92 40.61 13.08 -20.90
CA ALA A 92 40.50 14.33 -21.67
C ALA A 92 40.32 14.10 -23.19
N ASP A 93 41.04 13.13 -23.77
CA ASP A 93 41.02 12.90 -25.22
C ASP A 93 39.74 12.18 -25.69
N LEU A 94 39.17 11.30 -24.85
CA LEU A 94 37.91 10.61 -25.11
C LEU A 94 36.69 11.53 -24.99
N ALA A 95 36.74 12.54 -24.10
CA ALA A 95 35.70 13.54 -23.97
C ALA A 95 35.57 14.40 -25.24
N GLY A 96 36.69 14.73 -25.89
CA GLY A 96 36.70 15.45 -27.17
C GLY A 96 36.08 14.65 -28.32
N ILE A 97 36.33 13.34 -28.37
CA ILE A 97 35.75 12.45 -29.39
C ILE A 97 34.24 12.30 -29.20
N ALA A 98 33.79 12.09 -27.96
CA ALA A 98 32.36 12.00 -27.64
C ALA A 98 31.63 13.33 -27.93
N GLN A 99 32.25 14.48 -27.65
CA GLN A 99 31.73 15.80 -27.99
C GLN A 99 31.58 15.99 -29.51
N GLU A 100 32.56 15.59 -30.30
CA GLU A 100 32.50 15.77 -31.76
C GLU A 100 31.48 14.83 -32.43
N ILE A 101 31.33 13.59 -31.94
CA ILE A 101 30.30 12.66 -32.39
C ILE A 101 28.90 13.22 -32.09
N LEU A 102 28.68 13.71 -30.86
CA LEU A 102 27.39 14.27 -30.44
C LEU A 102 27.06 15.56 -31.20
N ARG A 103 28.04 16.44 -31.42
CA ARG A 103 27.88 17.68 -32.19
C ARG A 103 27.47 17.40 -33.64
N ARG A 104 28.07 16.39 -34.27
CA ARG A 104 27.73 16.01 -35.66
C ARG A 104 26.39 15.30 -35.77
N PHE A 105 26.03 14.47 -34.79
CA PHE A 105 24.71 13.85 -34.70
C PHE A 105 23.61 14.92 -34.60
N LEU A 106 23.78 15.91 -33.71
CA LEU A 106 22.85 17.02 -33.56
C LEU A 106 22.76 17.92 -34.80
N ALA A 107 23.88 18.14 -35.51
CA ALA A 107 23.88 18.85 -36.79
C ALA A 107 23.13 18.10 -37.90
N GLY A 108 23.15 16.76 -37.88
CA GLY A 108 22.35 15.91 -38.78
C GLY A 108 20.86 15.98 -38.46
N CYS A 109 20.46 15.93 -37.18
CA CYS A 109 19.07 16.06 -36.76
C CYS A 109 18.44 17.42 -37.08
N GLN A 110 19.25 18.49 -37.17
CA GLN A 110 18.78 19.81 -37.62
C GLN A 110 18.47 19.89 -39.12
N GLN A 111 19.02 18.96 -39.93
CA GLN A 111 18.81 18.95 -41.38
C GLN A 111 17.62 18.08 -41.81
N ASP A 112 17.14 17.15 -40.98
CA ASP A 112 15.89 16.40 -41.19
C ASP A 112 15.15 16.08 -39.87
N PRO A 113 14.17 16.93 -39.46
CA PRO A 113 13.49 16.83 -38.18
C PRO A 113 12.29 15.86 -38.27
N SER A 114 12.55 14.57 -38.42
CA SER A 114 11.51 13.55 -38.26
C SER A 114 11.44 13.05 -36.81
N ARG A 115 10.25 12.56 -36.42
CA ARG A 115 9.80 12.16 -35.05
C ARG A 115 10.74 11.20 -34.28
N ALA A 116 11.74 10.62 -34.92
CA ALA A 116 12.73 9.72 -34.30
C ALA A 116 13.70 10.45 -33.35
N GLY A 117 14.02 11.72 -33.61
CA GLY A 117 14.93 12.51 -32.76
C GLY A 117 14.40 12.77 -31.36
N GLU A 118 13.09 12.99 -31.20
CA GLU A 118 12.46 13.20 -29.90
C GLU A 118 12.43 11.93 -29.04
N GLN A 119 12.16 10.76 -29.63
CA GLN A 119 12.10 9.49 -28.89
C GLN A 119 13.49 8.99 -28.46
N ALA A 120 14.52 9.20 -29.28
CA ALA A 120 15.90 8.93 -28.90
C ALA A 120 16.36 9.84 -27.75
N LEU A 121 16.00 11.13 -27.76
CA LEU A 121 16.29 12.08 -26.68
C LEU A 121 15.52 11.76 -25.38
N GLU A 122 14.32 11.18 -25.48
CA GLU A 122 13.51 10.75 -24.34
C GLU A 122 14.10 9.50 -23.66
N ALA A 123 14.56 8.52 -24.46
CA ALA A 123 15.22 7.32 -23.98
C ALA A 123 16.61 7.61 -23.35
N LEU A 124 17.40 8.48 -23.97
CA LEU A 124 18.69 8.94 -23.41
C LEU A 124 18.48 9.74 -22.12
N GLY A 125 17.46 10.60 -22.07
CA GLY A 125 17.13 11.38 -20.87
C GLY A 125 16.71 10.51 -19.69
N ALA A 126 15.97 9.42 -19.91
CA ALA A 126 15.57 8.47 -18.86
C ALA A 126 16.77 7.75 -18.22
N PHE A 127 17.86 7.57 -18.96
CA PHE A 127 18.99 6.76 -18.55
C PHE A 127 20.15 7.56 -17.91
N PHE A 128 20.36 8.82 -18.29
CA PHE A 128 21.59 9.56 -17.94
C PHE A 128 21.43 10.79 -17.00
N GLY A 129 20.22 11.09 -16.53
CA GLY A 129 19.85 12.36 -15.88
C GLY A 129 20.79 12.92 -14.78
N PRO A 130 21.19 12.15 -13.75
CA PRO A 130 21.97 12.71 -12.63
C PRO A 130 23.47 12.92 -12.93
N HIS A 131 24.06 12.11 -13.82
CA HIS A 131 25.51 12.10 -14.05
C HIS A 131 26.00 13.09 -15.12
N LEU A 132 25.16 13.42 -16.11
CA LEU A 132 25.51 14.34 -17.21
C LEU A 132 25.59 15.81 -16.76
N ALA A 133 24.71 16.24 -15.85
CA ALA A 133 24.64 17.64 -15.42
C ALA A 133 25.86 18.09 -14.59
N VAL A 134 26.39 17.20 -13.74
CA VAL A 134 27.59 17.47 -12.92
C VAL A 134 28.83 17.64 -13.79
N GLN A 135 28.94 16.90 -14.89
CA GLN A 135 30.08 17.01 -15.81
C GLN A 135 29.97 18.21 -16.77
N TRP A 136 28.77 18.66 -17.14
CA TRP A 136 28.57 19.85 -17.96
C TRP A 136 28.90 21.15 -17.22
N SER A 137 28.56 21.24 -15.92
CA SER A 137 28.96 22.39 -15.08
C SER A 137 30.49 22.50 -14.94
N ALA A 138 31.19 21.37 -14.82
CA ALA A 138 32.65 21.33 -14.77
C ALA A 138 33.35 21.70 -16.10
N ALA A 139 32.61 21.69 -17.23
CA ALA A 139 33.17 21.87 -18.58
C ALA A 139 32.89 23.24 -19.22
N GLY A 140 32.13 24.13 -18.58
CA GLY A 140 31.95 25.52 -19.04
C GLY A 140 31.18 25.72 -20.35
N VAL A 141 30.35 24.75 -20.77
CA VAL A 141 29.54 24.86 -22.00
C VAL A 141 28.25 25.67 -21.72
N PRO A 142 27.92 26.71 -22.52
CA PRO A 142 26.69 27.49 -22.34
C PRO A 142 25.45 26.67 -22.69
N MET A 143 24.52 26.49 -21.74
CA MET A 143 23.30 25.66 -21.93
C MET A 143 22.22 26.24 -22.87
N GLN A 144 22.44 27.45 -23.40
CA GLN A 144 21.50 28.16 -24.27
C GLN A 144 21.26 27.52 -25.66
N ASP A 145 21.97 26.43 -25.97
CA ASP A 145 21.86 25.68 -27.23
C ASP A 145 21.00 24.41 -27.13
N LEU A 146 20.36 24.12 -25.97
CA LEU A 146 19.48 22.96 -25.78
C LEU A 146 17.98 23.27 -26.05
N PRO A 147 17.17 22.31 -26.53
CA PRO A 147 15.73 22.52 -26.77
C PRO A 147 14.95 22.85 -25.47
N PRO A 148 14.15 23.92 -25.43
CA PRO A 148 13.49 24.42 -24.20
C PRO A 148 12.58 23.40 -23.49
N ALA A 149 11.96 22.48 -24.23
CA ALA A 149 11.06 21.46 -23.68
C ALA A 149 11.78 20.40 -22.82
N TRP A 150 13.07 20.17 -23.07
CA TRP A 150 13.86 19.15 -22.36
C TRP A 150 14.34 19.63 -20.98
N ALA A 151 14.62 20.93 -20.83
CA ALA A 151 15.13 21.53 -19.60
C ALA A 151 14.05 21.75 -18.52
N MET A 152 12.77 21.88 -18.91
CA MET A 152 11.70 22.34 -18.03
C MET A 152 11.09 21.21 -17.18
N THR A 153 10.85 20.04 -17.76
CA THR A 153 10.22 18.90 -17.06
C THR A 153 11.22 18.17 -16.15
N ARG A 154 12.49 18.10 -16.56
CA ARG A 154 13.55 17.36 -15.85
C ARG A 154 14.27 18.20 -14.78
N GLY A 155 14.19 19.53 -14.82
CA GLY A 155 14.75 20.41 -13.79
C GLY A 155 14.09 20.20 -12.42
N ILE A 156 12.78 19.94 -12.39
CA ILE A 156 12.01 19.65 -11.18
C ILE A 156 12.39 18.26 -10.63
N ASP A 157 12.49 17.24 -11.49
CA ASP A 157 12.93 15.90 -11.09
C ASP A 157 14.40 15.89 -10.61
N MET A 158 15.25 16.73 -11.19
CA MET A 158 16.64 16.93 -10.79
C MET A 158 16.74 17.60 -9.41
N ILE A 159 15.93 18.64 -9.14
CA ILE A 159 15.87 19.32 -7.83
C ILE A 159 15.40 18.32 -6.75
N ASN A 160 14.37 17.53 -7.05
CA ASN A 160 13.87 16.50 -6.15
C ASN A 160 14.90 15.38 -5.90
N GLY A 161 15.67 14.99 -6.93
CA GLY A 161 16.75 14.01 -6.82
C GLY A 161 17.95 14.52 -6.01
N ILE A 162 18.38 15.76 -6.21
CA ILE A 162 19.52 16.38 -5.51
C ILE A 162 19.19 16.64 -4.04
N ALA A 163 17.98 17.15 -3.74
CA ALA A 163 17.50 17.35 -2.38
C ALA A 163 17.42 16.03 -1.59
N ARG A 164 17.19 14.91 -2.28
CA ARG A 164 17.13 13.57 -1.69
C ARG A 164 18.52 12.97 -1.44
N ILE A 165 19.44 13.08 -2.41
CA ILE A 165 20.79 12.46 -2.32
C ILE A 165 21.69 13.19 -1.30
N ARG A 166 21.55 14.51 -1.12
CA ARG A 166 22.45 15.29 -0.26
C ARG A 166 22.06 15.34 1.22
N ARG A 167 20.85 14.91 1.59
CA ARG A 167 20.40 14.76 2.99
C ARG A 167 21.30 13.84 3.82
N GLU A 168 22.02 12.92 3.18
CA GLU A 168 22.86 11.94 3.87
C GLU A 168 24.31 12.43 4.12
N VAL A 169 24.74 13.57 3.57
CA VAL A 169 26.19 13.88 3.45
C VAL A 169 26.62 15.28 3.95
N VAL A 170 25.74 16.30 4.08
CA VAL A 170 26.16 17.68 4.47
C VAL A 170 25.10 18.38 5.35
N GLY A 171 25.54 19.25 6.26
CA GLY A 171 24.66 20.07 7.13
C GLY A 171 23.65 20.92 6.36
N ALA A 172 22.43 21.03 6.90
CA ALA A 172 21.22 21.52 6.24
C ALA A 172 21.36 22.90 5.57
N ASP A 173 22.07 23.85 6.19
CA ASP A 173 22.13 25.24 5.71
C ASP A 173 22.82 25.35 4.32
N ALA A 174 23.85 24.55 4.06
CA ALA A 174 24.59 24.57 2.79
C ALA A 174 23.85 23.89 1.63
N VAL A 175 22.95 22.95 1.94
CA VAL A 175 22.13 22.26 0.92
C VAL A 175 21.04 23.18 0.37
N ILE A 176 20.58 24.14 1.19
CA ILE A 176 19.43 24.98 0.87
C ILE A 176 19.84 26.22 0.08
N ASP A 177 20.92 26.90 0.44
CA ASP A 177 21.49 27.97 -0.39
C ASP A 177 21.84 27.45 -1.79
N ASP A 178 22.29 26.20 -1.87
CA ASP A 178 22.61 25.52 -3.13
C ASP A 178 21.35 25.05 -3.86
N LEU A 179 20.25 24.63 -3.20
CA LEU A 179 18.97 24.29 -3.84
C LEU A 179 18.22 25.51 -4.36
N LEU A 180 18.15 26.59 -3.57
CA LEU A 180 17.58 27.87 -4.00
C LEU A 180 18.45 28.50 -5.09
N GLY A 181 19.78 28.40 -4.95
CA GLY A 181 20.75 28.72 -5.99
C GLY A 181 20.54 27.90 -7.25
N THR A 182 20.33 26.59 -7.15
CA THR A 182 20.09 25.67 -8.28
C THR A 182 18.76 25.92 -8.94
N THR A 183 17.71 26.25 -8.18
CA THR A 183 16.37 26.57 -8.72
C THR A 183 16.41 27.92 -9.45
N ALA A 184 17.06 28.93 -8.85
CA ALA A 184 17.27 30.24 -9.48
C ALA A 184 18.20 30.15 -10.71
N PHE A 185 19.21 29.28 -10.65
CA PHE A 185 20.13 29.00 -11.75
C PHE A 185 19.44 28.24 -12.89
N ALA A 186 18.63 27.22 -12.59
CA ALA A 186 17.82 26.50 -13.57
C ALA A 186 16.81 27.44 -14.26
N ALA A 187 16.20 28.37 -13.52
CA ALA A 187 15.35 29.42 -14.07
C ALA A 187 16.12 30.37 -15.02
N GLN A 188 17.33 30.78 -14.62
CA GLN A 188 18.19 31.60 -15.47
C GLN A 188 18.67 30.86 -16.73
N CYS A 189 19.02 29.58 -16.61
CA CYS A 189 19.55 28.77 -17.71
C CYS A 189 18.49 28.33 -18.73
N THR A 190 17.23 28.20 -18.33
CA THR A 190 16.13 27.79 -19.23
C THR A 190 15.52 28.96 -20.01
N GLY A 191 15.87 30.21 -19.68
CA GLY A 191 15.21 31.41 -20.21
C GLY A 191 13.73 31.54 -19.82
N ALA A 192 13.18 30.57 -19.10
CA ALA A 192 11.86 30.64 -18.50
C ALA A 192 11.98 31.56 -17.28
N ARG A 193 11.41 32.77 -17.38
CA ARG A 193 11.07 33.52 -16.17
C ARG A 193 10.13 32.61 -15.37
N LEU A 194 10.64 31.99 -14.30
CA LEU A 194 9.76 31.45 -13.27
C LEU A 194 8.98 32.65 -12.77
N ASP A 195 7.70 32.70 -13.11
CA ASP A 195 6.79 33.66 -12.49
C ASP A 195 6.80 33.45 -10.98
N GLU A 196 6.38 34.47 -10.25
CA GLU A 196 6.37 34.45 -8.80
C GLU A 196 5.55 33.27 -8.26
N GLN A 197 4.52 32.83 -8.99
CA GLN A 197 3.71 31.65 -8.67
C GLN A 197 4.52 30.35 -8.63
N ARG A 198 5.36 30.05 -9.62
CA ARG A 198 6.18 28.83 -9.62
C ARG A 198 7.24 28.82 -8.52
N ILE A 199 7.81 29.99 -8.23
CA ILE A 199 8.74 30.15 -7.11
C ILE A 199 7.98 29.87 -5.81
N ALA A 200 6.79 30.45 -5.65
CA ALA A 200 5.96 30.23 -4.47
C ALA A 200 5.56 28.76 -4.29
N VAL A 201 5.17 28.05 -5.35
CA VAL A 201 4.89 26.60 -5.28
C VAL A 201 6.12 25.82 -4.82
N THR A 202 7.30 26.17 -5.32
CA THR A 202 8.56 25.52 -4.91
C THR A 202 8.90 25.82 -3.44
N GLU A 203 8.76 27.08 -3.01
CA GLU A 203 8.97 27.49 -1.62
C GLU A 203 7.95 26.84 -0.67
N MET A 204 6.68 26.73 -1.08
CA MET A 204 5.64 25.97 -0.35
C MET A 204 6.05 24.50 -0.19
N THR A 205 6.47 23.86 -1.27
CA THR A 205 6.88 22.44 -1.25
C THR A 205 8.10 22.22 -0.36
N LEU A 206 9.09 23.13 -0.42
CA LEU A 206 10.26 23.09 0.46
C LEU A 206 9.85 23.30 1.93
N ALA A 207 8.94 24.24 2.18
CA ALA A 207 8.43 24.48 3.52
C ALA A 207 7.72 23.23 4.08
N ASP A 208 6.88 22.57 3.28
CA ASP A 208 6.19 21.35 3.67
C ASP A 208 7.17 20.20 3.98
N CYS A 209 8.26 20.07 3.21
CA CYS A 209 9.32 19.10 3.49
C CYS A 209 10.08 19.39 4.79
N CYS A 210 10.20 20.67 5.15
CA CYS A 210 11.01 21.11 6.30
C CYS A 210 10.19 21.30 7.57
N LYS A 211 8.86 21.38 7.52
CA LYS A 211 8.02 21.84 8.65
C LYS A 211 8.20 21.01 9.92
N GLU A 212 8.40 19.71 9.81
CA GLU A 212 8.59 18.82 10.96
C GLU A 212 10.04 18.83 11.49
N GLN A 213 11.02 18.80 10.58
CA GLN A 213 12.44 18.66 10.94
C GLN A 213 13.09 20.00 11.30
N ASN A 214 12.64 21.07 10.65
CA ASN A 214 13.15 22.42 10.79
C ASN A 214 12.04 23.48 10.59
N PRO A 215 11.16 23.65 11.60
CA PRO A 215 10.01 24.55 11.50
C PRO A 215 10.39 26.00 11.23
N GLN A 216 11.58 26.46 11.67
CA GLN A 216 12.04 27.82 11.39
C GLN A 216 12.23 28.07 9.89
N TRP A 217 12.73 27.07 9.16
CA TRP A 217 12.93 27.17 7.72
C TRP A 217 11.61 27.16 6.96
N ALA A 218 10.69 26.29 7.35
CA ALA A 218 9.36 26.29 6.78
C ALA A 218 8.67 27.65 6.99
N ARG A 219 8.80 28.27 8.17
CA ARG A 219 8.33 29.65 8.41
C ARG A 219 8.95 30.66 7.44
N LEU A 220 10.26 30.58 7.19
CA LEU A 220 10.94 31.50 6.26
C LEU A 220 10.45 31.32 4.82
N CYS A 221 10.26 30.09 4.37
CA CYS A 221 9.72 29.78 3.05
C CYS A 221 8.30 30.29 2.90
N TYR A 222 7.39 30.02 3.84
CA TYR A 222 6.03 30.57 3.78
C TYR A 222 6.02 32.10 3.85
N ALA A 223 6.87 32.70 4.69
CA ALA A 223 7.00 34.17 4.74
C ALA A 223 7.55 34.74 3.41
N SER A 224 8.40 34.00 2.70
CA SER A 224 8.87 34.36 1.36
C SER A 224 7.72 34.37 0.35
N VAL A 225 6.90 33.31 0.34
CA VAL A 225 5.68 33.21 -0.48
C VAL A 225 4.78 34.42 -0.25
N LEU A 226 4.51 34.76 1.02
CA LEU A 226 3.67 35.91 1.40
C LEU A 226 4.20 37.27 0.96
N ARG A 227 5.51 37.41 0.73
CA ARG A 227 6.11 38.66 0.21
C ARG A 227 6.04 38.77 -1.30
N ARG A 228 5.92 37.64 -2.00
CA ARG A 228 5.98 37.53 -3.47
C ARG A 228 4.59 37.47 -4.10
N ILE A 229 3.68 36.77 -3.44
CA ILE A 229 2.37 36.47 -3.97
C ILE A 229 1.36 37.47 -3.40
N ASP A 230 0.45 37.95 -4.25
CA ASP A 230 -0.62 38.84 -3.82
C ASP A 230 -1.40 38.21 -2.66
N SER A 231 -1.75 39.02 -1.65
CA SER A 231 -2.46 38.54 -0.46
C SER A 231 -3.82 37.90 -0.74
N THR A 232 -4.34 38.07 -1.96
CA THR A 232 -5.57 37.49 -2.50
C THR A 232 -5.36 36.21 -3.31
N ASP A 233 -4.12 35.79 -3.57
CA ASP A 233 -3.86 34.52 -4.26
C ASP A 233 -3.87 33.36 -3.25
N ILE A 234 -4.39 32.21 -3.70
CA ILE A 234 -4.55 30.99 -2.91
C ILE A 234 -3.24 30.50 -2.27
N LEU A 235 -2.11 30.66 -2.95
CA LEU A 235 -0.79 30.27 -2.42
C LEU A 235 -0.39 31.17 -1.25
N ALA A 236 -0.75 32.46 -1.26
CA ALA A 236 -0.53 33.33 -0.12
C ALA A 236 -1.44 32.97 1.05
N LEU A 237 -2.70 32.58 0.80
CA LEU A 237 -3.57 32.09 1.87
C LEU A 237 -3.03 30.80 2.50
N GLN A 238 -2.62 29.82 1.68
CA GLN A 238 -2.01 28.58 2.14
C GLN A 238 -0.70 28.83 2.90
N ALA A 239 0.18 29.69 2.40
CA ALA A 239 1.39 30.08 3.09
C ALA A 239 1.10 30.77 4.42
N ARG A 240 0.07 31.63 4.48
CA ARG A 240 -0.35 32.28 5.73
C ARG A 240 -0.86 31.26 6.73
N ALA A 241 -1.66 30.31 6.26
CA ALA A 241 -2.15 29.21 7.07
C ALA A 241 -0.98 28.38 7.64
N ASN A 242 -0.10 27.89 6.78
CA ASN A 242 1.01 27.05 7.24
C ASN A 242 2.03 27.82 8.10
N LEU A 243 2.26 29.11 7.84
CA LEU A 243 3.09 29.96 8.69
C LEU A 243 2.48 30.12 10.08
N ALA A 244 1.17 30.30 10.15
CA ALA A 244 0.45 30.44 11.40
C ALA A 244 0.42 29.11 12.18
N LEU A 245 0.30 27.94 11.51
CA LEU A 245 0.46 26.62 12.13
C LEU A 245 1.81 26.46 12.82
N LEU A 246 2.85 26.99 12.18
CA LEU A 246 4.19 26.95 12.73
C LEU A 246 4.39 27.99 13.82
N THR A 247 3.48 28.92 14.05
CA THR A 247 3.63 30.02 15.01
C THR A 247 2.71 29.77 16.20
N PRO A 248 3.22 29.34 17.36
CA PRO A 248 2.40 28.81 18.46
C PRO A 248 1.43 29.80 19.13
N ASP A 249 1.36 31.07 18.69
CA ASP A 249 0.62 32.15 19.35
C ASP A 249 -0.37 32.88 18.42
N VAL A 250 -0.77 32.29 17.29
CA VAL A 250 -1.77 32.93 16.42
C VAL A 250 -3.16 32.79 17.01
N ALA A 251 -3.80 33.92 17.31
CA ALA A 251 -5.13 33.95 17.89
C ALA A 251 -6.16 33.28 16.95
N PRO A 252 -7.08 32.45 17.48
CA PRO A 252 -8.19 31.80 16.75
C PRO A 252 -8.97 32.73 15.82
N ASP A 253 -9.20 33.99 16.23
CA ASP A 253 -9.89 34.99 15.41
C ASP A 253 -9.18 35.31 14.09
N VAL A 254 -7.85 35.21 14.06
CA VAL A 254 -7.07 35.40 12.81
C VAL A 254 -7.36 34.27 11.84
N TRP A 255 -7.48 33.05 12.33
CA TRP A 255 -7.80 31.88 11.51
C TRP A 255 -9.21 31.98 10.92
N ARG A 256 -10.19 32.35 11.75
CA ARG A 256 -11.57 32.54 11.32
C ARG A 256 -11.72 33.69 10.33
N ASP A 257 -10.99 34.79 10.52
CA ASP A 257 -10.97 35.88 9.53
C ASP A 257 -10.42 35.41 8.18
N LEU A 258 -9.34 34.62 8.20
CA LEU A 258 -8.80 34.02 6.98
C LEU A 258 -9.77 33.01 6.36
N ALA A 259 -10.44 32.17 7.15
CA ALA A 259 -11.44 31.22 6.68
C ALA A 259 -12.60 31.92 6.00
N ARG A 260 -13.12 32.98 6.64
CA ARG A 260 -14.16 33.84 6.10
C ARG A 260 -13.74 34.48 4.78
N ARG A 261 -12.52 35.04 4.71
CA ARG A 261 -11.98 35.60 3.45
C ARG A 261 -11.79 34.54 2.37
N ALA A 262 -11.32 33.34 2.71
CA ALA A 262 -11.23 32.22 1.77
C ALA A 262 -12.59 31.88 1.12
N ALA A 263 -13.66 31.86 1.93
CA ALA A 263 -15.02 31.62 1.45
C ALA A 263 -15.62 32.82 0.69
N GLU A 264 -15.58 34.02 1.29
CA GLU A 264 -16.25 35.24 0.77
C GLU A 264 -15.52 35.85 -0.42
N ASP A 265 -14.20 35.99 -0.34
CA ASP A 265 -13.40 36.70 -1.35
C ASP A 265 -13.04 35.78 -2.54
N PHE A 266 -12.88 34.47 -2.31
CA PHE A 266 -12.34 33.53 -3.31
C PHE A 266 -13.28 32.39 -3.71
N GLY A 267 -14.34 32.13 -2.94
CA GLY A 267 -15.21 30.97 -3.15
C GLY A 267 -14.50 29.63 -2.93
N ASP A 268 -13.34 29.63 -2.26
CA ASP A 268 -12.60 28.40 -1.96
C ASP A 268 -13.06 27.82 -0.62
N ILE A 269 -14.20 27.13 -0.69
CA ILE A 269 -14.82 26.46 0.46
C ILE A 269 -13.84 25.44 1.08
N ALA A 270 -12.97 24.82 0.28
CA ALA A 270 -12.04 23.83 0.79
C ALA A 270 -10.93 24.47 1.65
N ALA A 271 -10.37 25.59 1.17
CA ALA A 271 -9.41 26.35 1.96
C ALA A 271 -10.06 26.96 3.21
N ALA A 272 -11.30 27.43 3.12
CA ALA A 272 -12.04 27.95 4.27
C ALA A 272 -12.26 26.88 5.36
N ALA A 273 -12.72 25.69 4.97
CA ALA A 273 -12.89 24.57 5.90
C ALA A 273 -11.57 24.13 6.54
N GLN A 274 -10.48 24.11 5.77
CA GLN A 274 -9.15 23.84 6.31
C GLN A 274 -8.74 24.87 7.36
N LEU A 275 -8.92 26.16 7.08
CA LEU A 275 -8.60 27.23 8.02
C LEU A 275 -9.45 27.16 9.29
N GLU A 276 -10.72 26.75 9.18
CA GLU A 276 -11.59 26.53 10.34
C GLU A 276 -11.12 25.33 11.19
N ILE A 277 -10.65 24.24 10.57
CA ILE A 277 -10.03 23.12 11.29
C ILE A 277 -8.83 23.61 12.13
N LEU A 278 -8.01 24.49 11.56
CA LEU A 278 -6.84 25.05 12.26
C LEU A 278 -7.24 26.02 13.38
N ALA A 279 -8.32 26.79 13.18
CA ALA A 279 -8.92 27.61 14.25
C ALA A 279 -9.38 26.72 15.41
N CYS A 280 -10.09 25.64 15.10
CA CYS A 280 -10.55 24.66 16.09
C CYS A 280 -9.37 24.01 16.83
N GLU A 281 -8.28 23.64 16.14
CA GLU A 281 -7.08 23.10 16.80
C GLU A 281 -6.47 24.10 17.80
N ALA A 282 -6.40 25.38 17.43
CA ALA A 282 -5.87 26.43 18.30
C ALA A 282 -6.76 26.66 19.53
N ASP A 283 -8.08 26.74 19.34
CA ASP A 283 -9.06 26.87 20.41
C ASP A 283 -9.08 25.65 21.34
N TRP A 284 -8.99 24.44 20.79
CA TRP A 284 -8.85 23.21 21.56
C TRP A 284 -7.63 23.25 22.48
N ARG A 285 -6.47 23.69 21.96
CA ARG A 285 -5.26 23.87 22.78
C ARG A 285 -5.42 24.94 23.85
N ALA A 286 -6.31 25.92 23.64
CA ALA A 286 -6.67 26.92 24.63
C ALA A 286 -7.68 26.41 25.69
N GLY A 287 -8.20 25.18 25.52
CA GLY A 287 -9.17 24.55 26.42
C GLY A 287 -10.63 24.85 26.10
N GLU A 288 -10.92 25.38 24.91
CA GLU A 288 -12.28 25.63 24.44
C GLU A 288 -12.92 24.34 23.89
N ASP A 289 -14.25 24.24 24.01
CA ASP A 289 -15.03 23.17 23.37
C ASP A 289 -15.31 23.51 21.91
N VAL A 290 -14.72 22.73 21.00
CA VAL A 290 -14.77 22.94 19.55
C VAL A 290 -15.32 21.73 18.81
N HIS A 291 -15.94 20.77 19.51
CA HIS A 291 -16.36 19.49 18.91
C HIS A 291 -17.23 19.68 17.67
N ASP A 292 -18.36 20.39 17.82
CA ASP A 292 -19.31 20.64 16.73
C ASP A 292 -18.70 21.44 15.57
N ALA A 293 -17.84 22.42 15.89
CA ALA A 293 -17.17 23.26 14.90
C ALA A 293 -16.16 22.46 14.06
N ALA A 294 -15.34 21.63 14.72
CA ALA A 294 -14.40 20.74 14.03
C ALA A 294 -15.15 19.73 13.16
N ARG A 295 -16.25 19.16 13.66
CA ARG A 295 -17.12 18.23 12.91
C ARG A 295 -17.73 18.89 11.67
N GLU A 296 -18.29 20.09 11.77
CA GLU A 296 -18.87 20.79 10.61
C GLU A 296 -17.81 21.24 9.60
N ALA A 297 -16.62 21.64 10.05
CA ALA A 297 -15.51 21.97 9.16
C ALA A 297 -15.03 20.74 8.36
N ILE A 298 -14.95 19.57 9.01
CA ILE A 298 -14.67 18.30 8.33
C ILE A 298 -15.74 17.99 7.28
N LEU A 299 -17.03 18.05 7.66
CA LEU A 299 -18.14 17.79 6.74
C LEU A 299 -18.12 18.76 5.54
N THR A 300 -17.86 20.04 5.78
CA THR A 300 -17.73 21.04 4.72
C THR A 300 -16.62 20.68 3.74
N GLN A 301 -15.47 20.23 4.24
CA GLN A 301 -14.35 19.78 3.42
C GLN A 301 -14.65 18.48 2.65
N GLU A 302 -15.40 17.53 3.23
CA GLU A 302 -15.82 16.31 2.54
C GLU A 302 -16.85 16.60 1.43
N ARG A 303 -17.81 17.50 1.68
CA ARG A 303 -18.86 17.88 0.71
C ARG A 303 -18.29 18.54 -0.56
N VAL A 304 -17.12 19.19 -0.48
CA VAL A 304 -16.46 19.79 -1.65
C VAL A 304 -15.58 18.81 -2.42
N MET A 305 -15.36 17.60 -1.91
CA MET A 305 -14.65 16.56 -2.66
C MET A 305 -15.50 16.15 -3.87
N PRO A 306 -14.95 16.12 -5.10
CA PRO A 306 -15.74 15.76 -6.27
C PRO A 306 -16.27 14.32 -6.15
N PRO A 307 -17.57 14.08 -6.35
CA PRO A 307 -18.10 12.72 -6.36
C PRO A 307 -17.44 11.93 -7.49
N GLY A 308 -16.89 10.75 -7.17
CA GLY A 308 -16.13 9.93 -8.13
C GLY A 308 -14.73 10.48 -8.45
N ALA A 309 -14.19 11.35 -7.62
CA ALA A 309 -12.79 11.77 -7.71
C ALA A 309 -11.86 10.55 -7.81
N SER A 310 -10.82 10.67 -8.65
CA SER A 310 -9.83 9.61 -8.78
C SER A 310 -9.16 9.34 -7.43
N PHE A 311 -8.64 8.12 -7.23
CA PHE A 311 -7.91 7.76 -6.01
C PHE A 311 -6.84 8.80 -5.63
N ARG A 312 -6.07 9.31 -6.61
CA ARG A 312 -5.05 10.35 -6.39
C ARG A 312 -5.63 11.70 -5.97
N SER A 313 -6.80 12.06 -6.50
CA SER A 313 -7.49 13.30 -6.15
C SER A 313 -8.08 13.24 -4.75
N MET A 314 -8.70 12.11 -4.39
CA MET A 314 -9.18 11.84 -3.03
C MET A 314 -8.04 11.90 -2.02
N PHE A 315 -6.91 11.29 -2.37
CA PHE A 315 -5.71 11.29 -1.55
C PHE A 315 -5.22 12.71 -1.21
N ALA A 316 -5.00 13.53 -2.23
CA ALA A 316 -4.56 14.92 -2.04
C ALA A 316 -5.59 15.82 -1.34
N ALA A 317 -6.87 15.46 -1.38
CA ALA A 317 -7.92 16.15 -0.61
C ALA A 317 -7.91 15.72 0.87
N LYS A 318 -7.72 14.42 1.11
CA LYS A 318 -7.67 13.83 2.45
C LYS A 318 -6.41 14.17 3.23
N GLU A 319 -5.29 14.32 2.55
CA GLU A 319 -4.05 14.85 3.11
C GLU A 319 -4.30 16.17 3.87
N ARG A 320 -5.12 17.07 3.31
CA ARG A 320 -5.43 18.36 3.93
C ARG A 320 -6.31 18.19 5.17
N ILE A 321 -7.37 17.39 5.07
CA ILE A 321 -8.36 17.20 6.13
C ILE A 321 -7.88 16.28 7.27
N GLU A 322 -6.77 15.55 7.09
CA GLU A 322 -6.25 14.59 8.08
C GLU A 322 -6.01 15.24 9.45
N THR A 323 -5.58 16.51 9.47
CA THR A 323 -5.47 17.29 10.71
C THR A 323 -6.82 17.41 11.42
N GLY A 324 -7.91 17.61 10.68
CA GLY A 324 -9.27 17.64 11.22
C GLY A 324 -9.68 16.28 11.79
N TYR A 325 -9.41 15.18 11.09
CA TYR A 325 -9.68 13.84 11.61
C TYR A 325 -8.91 13.55 12.91
N ARG A 326 -7.63 13.94 12.98
CA ARG A 326 -6.81 13.80 14.19
C ARG A 326 -7.31 14.67 15.33
N LEU A 327 -7.74 15.90 15.05
CA LEU A 327 -8.33 16.80 16.02
C LEU A 327 -9.61 16.20 16.59
N LEU A 328 -10.56 15.79 15.74
CA LEU A 328 -11.82 15.21 16.17
C LEU A 328 -11.61 13.93 17.00
N ALA A 329 -10.73 13.02 16.55
CA ALA A 329 -10.36 11.84 17.33
C ALA A 329 -9.76 12.20 18.70
N THR A 330 -8.99 13.29 18.79
CA THR A 330 -8.37 13.76 20.05
C THR A 330 -9.42 14.31 21.00
N ILE A 331 -10.34 15.13 20.50
CA ILE A 331 -11.45 15.69 21.29
C ILE A 331 -12.31 14.55 21.83
N ASP A 332 -12.72 13.64 20.96
CA ASP A 332 -13.55 12.48 21.30
C ASP A 332 -12.87 11.54 22.31
N ALA A 333 -11.54 11.40 22.21
CA ALA A 333 -10.78 10.58 23.14
C ALA A 333 -10.48 11.24 24.49
N HIS A 334 -10.63 12.57 24.58
CA HIS A 334 -10.56 13.33 25.83
C HIS A 334 -11.91 13.39 26.55
N ASP A 335 -13.02 13.19 25.83
CA ASP A 335 -14.36 13.19 26.38
C ASP A 335 -14.56 12.03 27.38
N ALA A 336 -15.30 12.28 28.45
CA ALA A 336 -15.70 11.26 29.41
C ALA A 336 -16.88 10.41 28.90
N ASP A 337 -17.55 10.84 27.82
CA ASP A 337 -18.63 10.07 27.18
C ASP A 337 -18.08 8.87 26.40
N HIS A 338 -18.20 7.68 26.98
CA HIS A 338 -17.86 6.42 26.33
C HIS A 338 -19.08 5.78 25.60
N SER A 339 -19.96 6.60 25.01
CA SER A 339 -21.15 6.13 24.30
C SER A 339 -20.82 5.39 22.98
N GLU A 340 -21.79 4.60 22.49
CA GLU A 340 -21.67 3.97 21.16
C GLU A 340 -21.59 5.01 20.04
N GLN A 341 -22.24 6.18 20.21
CA GLN A 341 -22.15 7.28 19.26
C GLN A 341 -20.72 7.82 19.19
N ARG A 342 -20.09 8.08 20.34
CA ARG A 342 -18.72 8.58 20.41
C ARG A 342 -17.72 7.58 19.81
N LEU A 343 -17.87 6.29 20.13
CA LEU A 343 -17.09 5.24 19.50
C LEU A 343 -17.23 5.26 17.97
N ASP A 344 -18.45 5.45 17.48
CA ASP A 344 -18.70 5.47 16.04
C ASP A 344 -18.06 6.66 15.32
N GLU A 345 -18.05 7.84 15.94
CA GLU A 345 -17.36 9.03 15.42
C GLU A 345 -15.85 8.79 15.37
N ILE A 346 -15.26 8.28 16.45
CA ILE A 346 -13.84 7.88 16.50
C ILE A 346 -13.55 6.90 15.36
N LEU A 347 -14.29 5.79 15.26
CA LEU A 347 -14.06 4.80 14.22
C LEU A 347 -14.28 5.32 12.80
N SER A 348 -15.17 6.30 12.61
CA SER A 348 -15.39 6.99 11.33
C SER A 348 -14.16 7.77 10.90
N VAL A 349 -13.58 8.58 11.79
CA VAL A 349 -12.34 9.32 11.47
C VAL A 349 -11.15 8.38 11.32
N LEU A 350 -11.04 7.31 12.12
CA LEU A 350 -9.99 6.30 11.94
C LEU A 350 -10.12 5.59 10.59
N ARG A 351 -11.34 5.23 10.18
CA ARG A 351 -11.62 4.63 8.88
C ARG A 351 -11.19 5.54 7.75
N ALA A 352 -11.49 6.84 7.85
CA ALA A 352 -11.06 7.83 6.89
C ALA A 352 -9.53 7.94 6.85
N MET A 353 -8.85 8.08 7.99
CA MET A 353 -7.38 8.17 8.03
C MET A 353 -6.69 6.91 7.48
N LEU A 354 -7.22 5.72 7.77
CA LEU A 354 -6.60 4.45 7.39
C LEU A 354 -7.01 3.96 6.00
N THR A 355 -7.94 4.61 5.30
CA THR A 355 -8.46 4.10 4.02
C THR A 355 -8.52 5.19 2.95
N GLY A 356 -7.62 5.15 1.97
CA GLY A 356 -7.41 6.21 0.97
C GLY A 356 -8.64 6.69 0.19
N ASN A 357 -9.64 5.83 -0.03
CA ASN A 357 -10.84 6.13 -0.81
C ASN A 357 -12.11 6.38 0.01
N LEU A 358 -12.02 6.41 1.35
CA LEU A 358 -13.17 6.64 2.24
C LEU A 358 -13.06 7.99 2.96
N THR A 359 -14.20 8.64 3.08
CA THR A 359 -14.48 9.76 3.98
C THR A 359 -14.93 9.24 5.36
N ALA A 360 -14.96 10.13 6.35
CA ALA A 360 -15.49 9.82 7.67
C ALA A 360 -16.99 9.55 7.61
N ASP A 361 -17.73 10.22 6.70
CA ASP A 361 -19.20 10.10 6.57
C ASP A 361 -19.90 10.39 7.91
N LEU A 362 -19.56 11.53 8.53
CA LEU A 362 -20.08 11.88 9.87
C LEU A 362 -21.57 12.21 9.86
N GLU A 363 -22.16 12.45 8.69
CA GLU A 363 -23.59 12.68 8.49
C GLU A 363 -24.38 11.39 8.35
N ASP A 364 -25.51 11.32 9.05
CA ASP A 364 -26.52 10.33 8.73
C ASP A 364 -27.30 10.79 7.49
N PRO A 365 -27.36 9.98 6.42
CA PRO A 365 -28.16 10.33 5.26
C PRO A 365 -29.63 10.34 5.67
N PRO A 366 -30.37 11.45 5.46
CA PRO A 366 -31.80 11.46 5.69
C PRO A 366 -32.46 10.50 4.69
N SER A 367 -33.32 9.61 5.17
CA SER A 367 -34.13 8.77 4.30
C SER A 367 -35.51 8.51 4.85
N ASP A 368 -36.51 8.73 4.00
CA ASP A 368 -37.90 8.33 4.27
C ASP A 368 -38.12 6.82 4.02
N ASP A 369 -37.15 6.13 3.41
CA ASP A 369 -37.18 4.69 3.19
C ASP A 369 -36.52 3.95 4.36
N SER A 370 -37.31 3.21 5.12
CA SER A 370 -36.86 2.39 6.25
C SER A 370 -35.70 1.43 5.90
N TRP A 371 -35.62 0.95 4.65
CA TRP A 371 -34.53 0.09 4.21
C TRP A 371 -33.22 0.85 4.00
N GLN A 372 -33.31 2.08 3.48
CA GLN A 372 -32.16 2.98 3.35
C GLN A 372 -31.69 3.46 4.73
N GLU A 373 -32.60 3.74 5.64
CA GLU A 373 -32.27 4.04 7.04
C GLU A 373 -31.53 2.85 7.69
N THR A 374 -32.01 1.63 7.48
CA THR A 374 -31.35 0.40 7.97
C THR A 374 -29.96 0.21 7.33
N LEU A 375 -29.82 0.46 6.03
CA LEU A 375 -28.51 0.46 5.36
C LEU A 375 -27.58 1.51 5.96
N ALA A 376 -28.06 2.73 6.17
CA ALA A 376 -27.29 3.84 6.73
C ALA A 376 -26.77 3.50 8.13
N ARG A 377 -27.65 3.01 9.02
CA ARG A 377 -27.26 2.53 10.36
C ARG A 377 -26.22 1.41 10.30
N GLN A 378 -26.39 0.45 9.39
CA GLN A 378 -25.45 -0.66 9.27
C GLN A 378 -24.07 -0.21 8.73
N ARG A 379 -24.02 0.82 7.87
CA ARG A 379 -22.75 1.38 7.34
C ARG A 379 -21.91 2.11 8.38
N ARG A 380 -22.51 2.50 9.51
CA ARG A 380 -21.79 3.12 10.62
C ARG A 380 -20.68 2.17 11.09
N PRO A 381 -19.41 2.62 11.15
CA PRO A 381 -18.26 1.75 11.41
C PRO A 381 -18.41 0.89 12.67
N SER A 382 -18.89 1.47 13.78
CA SER A 382 -19.10 0.74 15.05
C SER A 382 -20.09 -0.41 14.89
N ARG A 383 -21.21 -0.20 14.19
CA ARG A 383 -22.25 -1.20 13.91
C ARG A 383 -21.72 -2.31 13.03
N THR A 384 -20.98 -1.94 11.97
CA THR A 384 -20.33 -2.90 11.08
C THR A 384 -19.34 -3.79 11.84
N VAL A 385 -18.38 -3.20 12.56
CA VAL A 385 -17.35 -4.01 13.25
C VAL A 385 -17.95 -4.82 14.39
N ARG A 386 -18.94 -4.29 15.12
CA ARG A 386 -19.67 -5.01 16.17
C ARG A 386 -20.39 -6.23 15.59
N ALA A 387 -21.11 -6.07 14.48
CA ALA A 387 -21.78 -7.18 13.81
C ALA A 387 -20.81 -8.29 13.38
N LEU A 388 -19.64 -7.90 12.86
CA LEU A 388 -18.59 -8.85 12.47
C LEU A 388 -17.96 -9.55 13.69
N LEU A 389 -17.64 -8.80 14.75
CA LEU A 389 -16.95 -9.31 15.94
C LEU A 389 -17.83 -10.17 16.85
N TYR A 390 -19.16 -10.04 16.80
CA TYR A 390 -20.05 -10.87 17.61
C TYR A 390 -19.89 -12.38 17.36
N ALA A 391 -19.45 -12.78 16.17
CA ALA A 391 -19.19 -14.17 15.86
C ALA A 391 -17.85 -14.69 16.44
N PHE A 392 -17.04 -13.82 17.06
CA PHE A 392 -15.70 -14.14 17.56
C PHE A 392 -15.50 -13.70 19.02
N PRO A 393 -16.11 -14.41 19.98
CA PRO A 393 -15.80 -14.20 21.40
C PRO A 393 -14.30 -14.36 21.66
N GLY A 394 -13.74 -13.45 22.45
CA GLY A 394 -12.30 -13.35 22.75
C GLY A 394 -11.48 -12.58 21.71
N VAL A 395 -12.08 -12.05 20.63
CA VAL A 395 -11.37 -11.26 19.62
C VAL A 395 -11.66 -9.78 19.80
N GLY A 396 -10.60 -8.98 19.90
CA GLY A 396 -10.68 -7.53 19.90
C GLY A 396 -9.76 -6.90 18.85
N VAL A 397 -9.98 -5.61 18.65
CA VAL A 397 -9.24 -4.74 17.76
C VAL A 397 -8.63 -3.64 18.62
N LEU A 398 -7.36 -3.31 18.38
CA LEU A 398 -6.69 -2.17 18.98
C LEU A 398 -6.14 -1.27 17.87
N HIS A 399 -6.50 0.01 17.92
CA HIS A 399 -5.87 1.07 17.14
C HIS A 399 -4.94 1.88 18.04
N LEU A 400 -3.75 2.19 17.52
CA LEU A 400 -2.83 3.17 18.12
C LEU A 400 -2.66 4.32 17.13
N VAL A 401 -3.12 5.51 17.51
CA VAL A 401 -3.30 6.62 16.58
C VAL A 401 -2.60 7.87 17.10
N ARG A 402 -2.03 8.66 16.19
CA ARG A 402 -1.42 9.94 16.53
C ARG A 402 -2.52 11.02 16.62
N GLY A 403 -2.85 11.45 17.84
CA GLY A 403 -3.72 12.60 18.06
C GLY A 403 -2.98 13.94 17.88
N ILE A 404 -3.60 15.03 18.30
CA ILE A 404 -2.95 16.34 18.47
C ILE A 404 -2.16 16.28 19.78
N ASP A 405 -0.82 16.31 19.67
CA ASP A 405 0.12 16.30 20.79
C ASP A 405 -0.01 15.10 21.76
N CYS A 406 -0.65 14.01 21.33
CA CYS A 406 -0.89 12.83 22.15
C CYS A 406 -0.96 11.53 21.33
N LEU A 407 -1.02 10.40 22.02
CA LEU A 407 -1.34 9.09 21.43
C LEU A 407 -2.71 8.66 21.89
N ILE A 408 -3.56 8.25 20.95
CA ILE A 408 -4.91 7.77 21.21
C ILE A 408 -4.89 6.25 21.09
N TRP A 409 -5.37 5.57 22.12
CA TRP A 409 -5.60 4.13 22.12
C TRP A 409 -7.09 3.87 22.00
N VAL A 410 -7.50 3.02 21.07
CA VAL A 410 -8.91 2.64 20.89
C VAL A 410 -8.99 1.12 20.84
N VAL A 411 -9.63 0.52 21.84
CA VAL A 411 -9.85 -0.92 21.91
C VAL A 411 -11.34 -1.25 21.84
N TYR A 412 -11.71 -2.24 21.04
CA TYR A 412 -13.08 -2.76 21.02
C TYR A 412 -13.09 -4.23 20.62
N GLY A 413 -14.08 -4.98 21.08
CA GLY A 413 -14.09 -6.42 20.86
C GLY A 413 -15.31 -7.13 21.41
N CYS A 414 -15.45 -8.40 21.08
CA CYS A 414 -16.39 -9.29 21.74
C CYS A 414 -15.60 -10.10 22.78
N VAL A 415 -15.85 -9.87 24.07
CA VAL A 415 -15.18 -10.59 25.16
C VAL A 415 -15.66 -12.04 25.26
N ARG A 416 -14.97 -12.87 26.04
CA ARG A 416 -15.32 -14.29 26.24
C ARG A 416 -16.76 -14.51 26.71
N GLU A 417 -17.30 -13.59 27.52
CA GLU A 417 -18.71 -13.63 27.98
C GLU A 417 -19.73 -13.19 26.92
N ARG A 418 -19.33 -13.02 25.65
CA ARG A 418 -20.16 -12.62 24.51
C ARG A 418 -20.77 -11.22 24.58
N GLY A 419 -20.17 -10.33 25.37
CA GLY A 419 -20.48 -8.90 25.39
C GLY A 419 -19.57 -8.12 24.44
N PHE A 420 -20.14 -7.22 23.62
CA PHE A 420 -19.32 -6.23 22.94
C PHE A 420 -18.88 -5.17 23.96
N VAL A 421 -17.58 -4.93 24.04
CA VAL A 421 -16.98 -3.88 24.88
C VAL A 421 -16.13 -2.97 24.00
N ALA A 422 -16.04 -1.72 24.39
CA ALA A 422 -15.14 -0.76 23.79
C ALA A 422 -14.63 0.19 24.87
N ASP A 423 -13.39 0.63 24.70
CA ASP A 423 -12.78 1.66 25.53
C ASP A 423 -11.74 2.40 24.70
N TRP A 424 -11.46 3.64 25.09
CA TRP A 424 -10.41 4.43 24.48
C TRP A 424 -9.86 5.41 25.50
N GLY A 425 -8.67 5.88 25.22
CA GLY A 425 -8.08 6.91 26.05
C GLY A 425 -6.77 7.41 25.50
N ILE A 426 -6.28 8.44 26.18
CA ILE A 426 -5.13 9.19 25.72
C ILE A 426 -3.93 8.84 26.58
N ALA A 427 -2.86 8.49 25.89
CA ALA A 427 -1.55 8.40 26.46
C ALA A 427 -0.90 9.79 26.45
N SER A 428 -0.35 10.19 27.60
CA SER A 428 0.38 11.45 27.75
C SER A 428 1.55 11.57 26.78
N GLN A 429 2.04 12.79 26.56
CA GLN A 429 3.28 13.06 25.79
C GLN A 429 4.48 12.23 26.27
N ASP A 430 4.54 11.94 27.57
CA ASP A 430 5.55 11.06 28.14
C ASP A 430 5.51 9.66 27.52
N THR A 431 4.33 9.11 27.22
CA THR A 431 4.21 7.79 26.61
C THR A 431 4.78 7.76 25.19
N ALA A 432 4.54 8.81 24.40
CA ALA A 432 5.13 8.94 23.06
C ALA A 432 6.67 9.02 23.13
N ARG A 433 7.19 9.78 24.10
CA ARG A 433 8.64 9.84 24.37
C ARG A 433 9.19 8.47 24.77
N LEU A 434 8.50 7.74 25.64
CA LEU A 434 8.91 6.38 26.06
C LEU A 434 8.91 5.40 24.90
N ALA A 435 7.94 5.48 24.00
CA ALA A 435 7.91 4.66 22.78
C ALA A 435 9.14 4.96 21.88
N ALA A 436 9.53 6.23 21.74
CA ALA A 436 10.75 6.60 21.02
C ALA A 436 12.03 6.10 21.71
N GLU A 437 12.09 6.20 23.04
CA GLU A 437 13.19 5.64 23.85
C GLU A 437 13.29 4.11 23.68
N LEU A 438 12.15 3.40 23.62
CA LEU A 438 12.07 1.95 23.41
C LEU A 438 12.67 1.56 22.05
N SER A 439 12.26 2.24 20.98
CA SER A 439 12.81 2.03 19.63
C SER A 439 14.31 2.34 19.56
N THR A 440 14.75 3.37 20.27
CA THR A 440 16.18 3.73 20.36
C THR A 440 16.99 2.64 21.09
N ALA A 441 16.47 2.13 22.21
CA ALA A 441 17.11 1.04 22.96
C ALA A 441 17.19 -0.26 22.13
N ALA A 442 16.14 -0.60 21.37
CA ALA A 442 16.15 -1.76 20.47
C ALA A 442 17.22 -1.64 19.37
N ARG A 443 17.38 -0.45 18.77
CA ARG A 443 18.44 -0.19 17.77
C ARG A 443 19.84 -0.31 18.39
N ALA A 444 20.04 0.26 19.58
CA ALA A 444 21.31 0.11 20.30
C ALA A 444 21.61 -1.36 20.65
N GLN A 445 20.59 -2.17 20.97
CA GLN A 445 20.77 -3.58 21.30
C GLN A 445 21.16 -4.40 20.06
N LEU A 446 20.61 -4.07 18.89
CA LEU A 446 21.05 -4.64 17.61
C LEU A 446 22.53 -4.36 17.35
N ASP A 447 22.96 -3.11 17.54
CA ASP A 447 24.36 -2.72 17.32
C ASP A 447 25.30 -3.44 18.28
N ALA A 448 24.91 -3.58 19.56
CA ALA A 448 25.64 -4.36 20.54
C ALA A 448 25.74 -5.86 20.17
N ASP A 449 24.64 -6.48 19.71
CA ASP A 449 24.64 -7.89 19.27
C ASP A 449 25.51 -8.10 18.02
N ARG A 450 25.53 -7.13 17.09
CA ARG A 450 26.43 -7.13 15.91
C ARG A 450 27.91 -7.06 16.30
N LEU A 451 28.24 -6.31 17.35
CA LEU A 451 29.59 -6.20 17.89
C LEU A 451 29.98 -7.39 18.78
N GLY A 452 29.03 -8.24 19.17
CA GLY A 452 29.24 -9.34 20.11
C GLY A 452 29.40 -8.88 21.57
N ASP A 453 28.89 -7.70 21.92
CA ASP A 453 28.95 -7.13 23.27
C ASP A 453 27.80 -7.68 24.14
N ALA A 454 27.98 -8.91 24.65
CA ALA A 454 26.97 -9.58 25.47
C ALA A 454 26.55 -8.80 26.74
N PRO A 455 27.46 -8.14 27.50
CA PRO A 455 27.07 -7.27 28.60
C PRO A 455 26.16 -6.11 28.18
N ALA A 456 26.48 -5.41 27.08
CA ALA A 456 25.63 -4.32 26.58
C ALA A 456 24.27 -4.83 26.11
N VAL A 457 24.22 -5.99 25.43
CA VAL A 457 22.96 -6.63 25.02
C VAL A 457 22.06 -6.90 26.23
N ALA A 458 22.60 -7.47 27.31
CA ALA A 458 21.85 -7.76 28.53
C ALA A 458 21.35 -6.49 29.25
N ALA A 459 22.19 -5.44 29.33
CA ALA A 459 21.80 -4.17 29.94
C ALA A 459 20.67 -3.48 29.16
N LEU A 460 20.73 -3.52 27.83
CA LEU A 460 19.69 -2.97 26.96
C LEU A 460 18.41 -3.81 26.99
N ASP A 461 18.50 -5.12 27.23
CA ASP A 461 17.34 -5.99 27.41
C ASP A 461 16.52 -5.57 28.64
N GLU A 462 17.21 -5.34 29.77
CA GLU A 462 16.60 -4.82 30.99
C GLU A 462 15.99 -3.43 30.75
N GLN A 463 16.70 -2.54 30.04
CA GLN A 463 16.18 -1.21 29.70
C GLN A 463 14.89 -1.29 28.87
N ILE A 464 14.86 -2.15 27.85
CA ILE A 464 13.68 -2.39 27.01
C ILE A 464 12.51 -2.89 27.86
N MET A 465 12.74 -3.83 28.77
CA MET A 465 11.71 -4.29 29.71
C MET A 465 11.20 -3.16 30.62
N GLN A 466 12.09 -2.34 31.17
CA GLN A 466 11.68 -1.22 32.04
C GLN A 466 10.88 -0.16 31.27
N LEU A 467 11.24 0.12 30.02
CA LEU A 467 10.45 0.99 29.14
C LEU A 467 9.07 0.38 28.85
N GLY A 468 9.01 -0.91 28.51
CA GLY A 468 7.76 -1.64 28.31
C GLY A 468 6.84 -1.65 29.54
N LYS A 469 7.42 -1.74 30.75
CA LYS A 469 6.68 -1.60 32.02
C LYS A 469 6.13 -0.20 32.23
N ARG A 470 6.93 0.83 31.96
CA ARG A 470 6.52 2.24 32.13
C ARG A 470 5.43 2.63 31.14
N ILE A 471 5.51 2.17 29.90
CA ILE A 471 4.45 2.36 28.89
C ILE A 471 3.20 1.56 29.30
N GLY A 472 3.35 0.29 29.70
CA GLY A 472 2.22 -0.51 30.16
C GLY A 472 1.50 0.10 31.37
N ALA A 473 2.25 0.74 32.29
CA ALA A 473 1.70 1.43 33.46
C ALA A 473 1.04 2.78 33.13
N SER A 474 1.31 3.37 31.96
CA SER A 474 0.65 4.61 31.51
C SER A 474 -0.63 4.36 30.72
N LEU A 475 -0.97 3.11 30.41
CA LEU A 475 -2.24 2.77 29.77
C LEU A 475 -3.43 2.99 30.71
N PRO A 476 -4.57 3.49 30.21
CA PRO A 476 -5.80 3.61 30.99
C PRO A 476 -6.23 2.26 31.58
N SER A 477 -6.68 2.26 32.85
CA SER A 477 -7.09 1.02 33.54
C SER A 477 -8.24 0.31 32.84
N GLN A 478 -9.19 1.05 32.29
CA GLN A 478 -10.35 0.49 31.61
C GLN A 478 -9.97 -0.19 30.29
N LEU A 479 -8.98 0.37 29.58
CA LEU A 479 -8.37 -0.27 28.42
C LEU A 479 -7.69 -1.58 28.81
N LEU A 480 -6.96 -1.62 29.94
CA LEU A 480 -6.39 -2.86 30.46
C LEU A 480 -7.49 -3.88 30.81
N ASP A 481 -8.58 -3.46 31.46
CA ASP A 481 -9.69 -4.34 31.78
C ASP A 481 -10.32 -4.98 30.54
N VAL A 482 -10.40 -4.24 29.43
CA VAL A 482 -10.82 -4.80 28.13
C VAL A 482 -9.80 -5.80 27.61
N LEU A 483 -8.51 -5.45 27.57
CA LEU A 483 -7.44 -6.31 27.04
C LEU A 483 -7.32 -7.64 27.81
N ASP A 484 -7.52 -7.66 29.13
CA ASP A 484 -7.44 -8.89 29.95
C ASP A 484 -8.53 -9.91 29.60
N ARG A 485 -9.64 -9.44 29.03
CA ARG A 485 -10.81 -10.26 28.66
C ARG A 485 -10.74 -10.80 27.22
N LEU A 486 -9.68 -10.48 26.49
CA LEU A 486 -9.45 -10.97 25.13
C LEU A 486 -8.51 -12.18 25.12
N ASP A 487 -8.57 -12.94 24.02
CA ASP A 487 -7.64 -14.02 23.66
C ASP A 487 -6.76 -13.59 22.47
N HIS A 488 -7.38 -12.85 21.54
CA HIS A 488 -6.78 -12.43 20.29
C HIS A 488 -6.95 -10.92 20.10
N LEU A 489 -5.86 -10.26 19.72
CA LEU A 489 -5.82 -8.83 19.45
C LEU A 489 -5.41 -8.59 18.00
N LEU A 490 -6.32 -7.99 17.24
CA LEU A 490 -6.06 -7.45 15.90
C LEU A 490 -5.55 -6.01 16.06
N TYR A 491 -4.27 -5.77 15.78
CA TYR A 491 -3.62 -4.49 16.00
C TYR A 491 -3.45 -3.70 14.69
N ALA A 492 -3.97 -2.48 14.64
CA ALA A 492 -3.75 -1.54 13.54
C ALA A 492 -3.08 -0.26 14.06
N PRO A 493 -1.73 -0.17 14.02
CA PRO A 493 -1.08 1.10 14.23
C PRO A 493 -1.39 2.06 13.08
N HIS A 494 -1.65 3.32 13.41
CA HIS A 494 -1.58 4.39 12.45
C HIS A 494 -0.15 4.44 11.89
N PRO A 495 0.07 4.46 10.57
CA PRO A 495 1.42 4.38 10.03
C PRO A 495 2.18 5.72 10.06
N GLY A 496 1.48 6.85 10.20
CA GLY A 496 2.12 8.16 10.34
C GLY A 496 2.95 8.31 11.61
N GLY A 497 4.13 8.95 11.50
CA GLY A 497 5.03 9.22 12.62
C GLY A 497 5.82 8.01 13.14
N GLY A 498 5.91 6.92 12.37
CA GLY A 498 6.64 5.70 12.76
C GLY A 498 5.93 4.86 13.82
N LEU A 499 4.64 5.10 14.07
CA LEU A 499 3.83 4.32 15.00
C LEU A 499 3.60 2.88 14.52
N ASP A 500 3.72 2.60 13.22
CA ASP A 500 3.75 1.23 12.69
C ASP A 500 4.95 0.42 13.20
N GLU A 501 6.04 1.08 13.55
CA GLU A 501 7.22 0.46 14.16
C GLU A 501 7.04 0.18 15.65
N PHE A 502 5.94 0.62 16.28
CA PHE A 502 5.72 0.41 17.71
C PHE A 502 5.54 -1.09 18.02
N PRO A 503 6.44 -1.71 18.81
CA PRO A 503 6.37 -3.13 19.11
C PRO A 503 5.39 -3.36 20.26
N LEU A 504 4.09 -3.45 19.96
CA LEU A 504 3.04 -3.71 20.95
C LEU A 504 3.32 -4.97 21.79
N THR A 505 4.01 -5.96 21.21
CA THR A 505 4.48 -7.18 21.88
C THR A 505 5.48 -6.93 23.01
N ALA A 506 6.13 -5.77 23.04
CA ALA A 506 7.09 -5.33 24.05
C ALA A 506 6.42 -4.62 25.25
N LEU A 507 5.10 -4.48 25.27
CA LEU A 507 4.43 -3.98 26.47
C LEU A 507 4.49 -5.01 27.59
N HIS A 508 4.78 -4.55 28.80
CA HIS A 508 4.85 -5.41 29.98
C HIS A 508 3.75 -5.02 30.97
N VAL A 509 2.65 -5.79 30.96
CA VAL A 509 1.43 -5.56 31.73
C VAL A 509 1.09 -6.79 32.57
N TRP A 510 0.49 -6.59 33.75
CA TRP A 510 0.12 -7.67 34.67
C TRP A 510 1.24 -8.65 35.02
N GLY A 511 2.49 -8.17 35.07
CA GLY A 511 3.64 -8.99 35.43
C GLY A 511 4.21 -9.86 34.31
N SER A 512 3.70 -9.77 33.07
CA SER A 512 4.22 -10.50 31.91
C SER A 512 4.26 -9.61 30.67
N TRP A 513 4.78 -10.12 29.57
CA TRP A 513 4.69 -9.41 28.30
C TRP A 513 3.31 -9.61 27.69
N LEU A 514 2.80 -8.60 26.99
CA LEU A 514 1.48 -8.65 26.39
C LEU A 514 1.36 -9.81 25.39
N SER A 515 2.44 -10.08 24.65
CA SER A 515 2.55 -11.18 23.68
C SER A 515 2.48 -12.58 24.30
N GLU A 516 2.69 -12.72 25.61
CA GLU A 516 2.55 -14.00 26.33
C GLU A 516 1.12 -14.26 26.80
N ARG A 517 0.27 -13.22 26.82
CA ARG A 517 -1.13 -13.33 27.26
C ARG A 517 -2.12 -13.24 26.12
N LEU A 518 -1.82 -12.43 25.12
CA LEU A 518 -2.65 -12.23 23.93
C LEU A 518 -1.88 -12.66 22.69
N THR A 519 -2.57 -13.32 21.77
CA THR A 519 -2.04 -13.44 20.41
C THR A 519 -2.23 -12.10 19.71
N ILE A 520 -1.17 -11.52 19.17
CA ILE A 520 -1.24 -10.23 18.48
C ILE A 520 -0.96 -10.47 16.99
N THR A 521 -1.93 -10.15 16.14
CA THR A 521 -1.73 -10.07 14.69
C THR A 521 -2.15 -8.69 14.20
N ARG A 522 -1.58 -8.23 13.09
CA ARG A 522 -1.86 -6.93 12.51
C ARG A 522 -2.81 -7.01 11.33
N PHE A 523 -3.48 -5.91 11.09
CA PHE A 523 -4.18 -5.59 9.86
C PHE A 523 -3.86 -4.14 9.47
N THR A 524 -4.35 -3.70 8.31
CA THR A 524 -3.80 -2.53 7.60
C THR A 524 -4.85 -1.44 7.38
N THR A 525 -6.04 -1.83 6.93
CA THR A 525 -7.19 -0.98 6.64
C THR A 525 -8.42 -1.52 7.33
N PHE A 526 -9.44 -0.68 7.47
CA PHE A 526 -10.78 -1.17 7.80
C PHE A 526 -11.28 -2.19 6.78
N LEU A 527 -10.95 -2.02 5.49
CA LEU A 527 -11.30 -3.00 4.46
C LEU A 527 -10.65 -4.37 4.72
N SER A 528 -9.36 -4.41 5.08
CA SER A 528 -8.68 -5.67 5.38
C SER A 528 -9.19 -6.32 6.66
N LEU A 529 -9.55 -5.52 7.68
CA LEU A 529 -10.27 -6.02 8.85
C LEU A 529 -11.63 -6.64 8.48
N GLN A 530 -12.42 -5.94 7.68
CA GLN A 530 -13.72 -6.43 7.21
C GLN A 530 -13.58 -7.72 6.42
N VAL A 531 -12.60 -7.80 5.51
CA VAL A 531 -12.26 -8.99 4.75
C VAL A 531 -11.81 -10.13 5.65
N LEU A 532 -11.01 -9.84 6.67
CA LEU A 532 -10.53 -10.81 7.65
C LEU A 532 -11.69 -11.45 8.44
N LEU A 533 -12.63 -10.61 8.89
CA LEU A 533 -13.76 -11.01 9.70
C LEU A 533 -14.98 -11.50 8.89
N SER A 534 -15.02 -11.24 7.58
CA SER A 534 -16.17 -11.58 6.74
C SER A 534 -16.35 -13.10 6.62
N PRO A 535 -17.56 -13.64 6.89
CA PRO A 535 -17.86 -15.07 6.72
C PRO A 535 -17.83 -15.53 5.26
N ASN A 536 -17.98 -14.59 4.32
CA ASN A 536 -18.24 -14.88 2.91
C ASN A 536 -17.04 -14.54 2.01
N PHE A 537 -15.95 -14.00 2.58
CA PHE A 537 -14.71 -13.84 1.85
C PHE A 537 -13.99 -15.17 1.69
N ARG A 538 -13.58 -15.51 0.47
CA ARG A 538 -12.84 -16.75 0.22
C ARG A 538 -11.43 -16.67 0.79
N PRO A 539 -11.03 -17.60 1.67
CA PRO A 539 -9.62 -17.72 1.99
C PRO A 539 -8.85 -18.24 0.77
N SER A 540 -7.53 -18.11 0.82
CA SER A 540 -6.65 -18.77 -0.15
C SER A 540 -6.97 -20.26 -0.24
N LEU A 541 -6.88 -20.81 -1.45
CA LEU A 541 -7.09 -22.23 -1.63
C LEU A 541 -5.92 -23.02 -1.03
N PRO A 542 -6.18 -24.14 -0.34
CA PRO A 542 -5.12 -25.05 0.05
C PRO A 542 -4.26 -25.41 -1.15
N ASN A 543 -2.96 -25.27 -0.99
CA ASN A 543 -1.97 -25.68 -1.97
C ASN A 543 -0.75 -26.21 -1.20
N ARG A 544 -0.53 -27.52 -1.28
CA ARG A 544 0.59 -28.21 -0.61
C ARG A 544 1.96 -27.79 -1.11
N MET A 545 2.05 -27.06 -2.23
CA MET A 545 3.33 -26.59 -2.74
C MET A 545 3.88 -25.50 -1.83
N ALA A 546 5.10 -25.69 -1.36
CA ALA A 546 5.83 -24.69 -0.62
C ALA A 546 7.10 -24.30 -1.39
N THR A 547 7.47 -23.02 -1.37
CA THR A 547 8.68 -22.56 -2.03
C THR A 547 9.50 -21.68 -1.10
N VAL A 548 10.76 -22.05 -0.92
CA VAL A 548 11.76 -21.25 -0.21
C VAL A 548 12.56 -20.46 -1.23
N VAL A 549 12.32 -19.15 -1.33
CA VAL A 549 12.99 -18.24 -2.26
C VAL A 549 14.23 -17.65 -1.59
N LEU A 550 15.39 -17.80 -2.23
CA LEU A 550 16.61 -17.13 -1.78
C LEU A 550 16.69 -15.73 -2.38
N GLY A 551 16.87 -14.73 -1.53
CA GLY A 551 17.21 -13.37 -1.93
C GLY A 551 18.67 -13.23 -2.37
N ASN A 552 19.04 -12.02 -2.78
CA ASN A 552 20.43 -11.70 -3.09
C ASN A 552 21.30 -11.79 -1.83
N SER A 553 22.23 -12.74 -1.77
CA SER A 553 23.10 -12.94 -0.61
C SER A 553 24.20 -11.89 -0.45
N GLU A 554 24.46 -11.07 -1.46
CA GLU A 554 25.57 -10.10 -1.52
C GLU A 554 25.07 -8.65 -1.75
N TRP A 555 23.91 -8.32 -1.16
CA TRP A 555 23.32 -6.99 -1.29
C TRP A 555 24.06 -5.94 -0.45
N ARG A 556 24.39 -4.80 -1.06
CA ARG A 556 24.94 -3.59 -0.39
C ARG A 556 26.03 -3.88 0.66
N GLU A 557 27.07 -4.62 0.26
CA GLU A 557 28.23 -5.02 1.08
C GLU A 557 27.94 -6.01 2.23
N GLU A 558 26.67 -6.24 2.58
CA GLU A 558 26.29 -7.19 3.62
C GLU A 558 26.09 -8.60 3.03
N ARG A 559 26.88 -9.57 3.53
CA ARG A 559 26.82 -10.95 3.04
C ARG A 559 26.06 -11.88 4.00
N LEU A 560 24.98 -12.49 3.51
CA LEU A 560 24.21 -13.52 4.23
C LEU A 560 24.87 -14.89 4.06
N ARG A 561 25.66 -15.31 5.05
CA ARG A 561 26.50 -16.53 4.96
C ARG A 561 25.72 -17.81 5.27
N GLY A 562 24.67 -17.70 6.06
CA GLY A 562 23.83 -18.81 6.50
C GLY A 562 22.63 -19.08 5.59
N LEU A 563 22.41 -18.25 4.56
CA LEU A 563 21.18 -18.25 3.74
C LEU A 563 20.81 -19.63 3.19
N ARG A 564 21.71 -20.28 2.45
CA ARG A 564 21.43 -21.61 1.87
C ARG A 564 21.18 -22.67 2.95
N ARG A 565 21.93 -22.61 4.06
CA ARG A 565 21.75 -23.55 5.18
C ARG A 565 20.37 -23.39 5.80
N HIS A 566 19.94 -22.15 6.05
CA HIS A 566 18.62 -21.87 6.61
C HIS A 566 17.52 -22.37 5.68
N ALA A 567 17.61 -22.07 4.38
CA ALA A 567 16.63 -22.52 3.41
C ALA A 567 16.45 -24.05 3.40
N THR A 568 17.56 -24.80 3.49
CA THR A 568 17.52 -26.27 3.60
C THR A 568 16.98 -26.78 4.94
N VAL A 569 17.07 -25.99 6.02
CA VAL A 569 16.39 -26.32 7.29
C VAL A 569 14.89 -26.11 7.14
N VAL A 570 14.47 -24.96 6.62
CA VAL A 570 13.06 -24.62 6.39
C VAL A 570 12.40 -25.59 5.42
N GLU A 571 13.02 -25.89 4.27
CA GLU A 571 12.52 -26.89 3.31
C GLU A 571 12.25 -28.23 3.99
N ARG A 572 13.21 -28.75 4.77
CA ARG A 572 13.04 -30.02 5.50
C ARG A 572 11.99 -29.96 6.60
N MET A 573 11.82 -28.80 7.25
CA MET A 573 10.72 -28.62 8.20
C MET A 573 9.39 -28.71 7.47
N LEU A 574 9.21 -27.96 6.38
CA LEU A 574 7.97 -27.94 5.60
C LEU A 574 7.64 -29.31 4.99
N ASP A 575 8.63 -30.05 4.48
CA ASP A 575 8.44 -31.41 3.95
C ASP A 575 7.92 -32.37 5.02
N ARG A 576 8.41 -32.27 6.27
CA ARG A 576 7.94 -33.10 7.38
C ARG A 576 6.49 -32.83 7.75
N GLU A 577 6.02 -31.62 7.48
CA GLU A 577 4.66 -31.15 7.78
C GLU A 577 3.70 -31.39 6.61
N GLY A 578 4.13 -32.14 5.59
CA GLY A 578 3.30 -32.57 4.47
C GLY A 578 3.22 -31.59 3.30
N PHE A 579 3.99 -30.50 3.34
CA PHE A 579 4.22 -29.71 2.13
C PHE A 579 5.13 -30.48 1.17
N ALA A 580 5.03 -30.18 -0.12
CA ALA A 580 6.08 -30.52 -1.06
C ALA A 580 6.89 -29.25 -1.29
N ALA A 581 7.96 -29.11 -0.51
CA ALA A 581 8.80 -27.92 -0.48
C ALA A 581 9.89 -27.99 -1.57
N SER A 582 10.29 -26.83 -2.05
CA SER A 582 11.43 -26.69 -2.96
C SER A 582 12.16 -25.37 -2.74
N ILE A 583 13.47 -25.34 -2.91
CA ILE A 583 14.27 -24.11 -2.91
C ILE A 583 14.35 -23.51 -4.32
N ALA A 584 14.04 -22.20 -4.45
CA ALA A 584 14.25 -21.40 -5.65
C ALA A 584 15.42 -20.42 -5.42
N ASP A 585 16.60 -20.74 -5.96
CA ASP A 585 17.85 -20.00 -5.73
C ASP A 585 18.23 -19.00 -6.84
N ALA A 586 17.44 -18.95 -7.92
CA ALA A 586 17.59 -18.03 -9.03
C ALA A 586 16.25 -17.38 -9.43
N ALA A 587 15.34 -17.19 -8.47
CA ALA A 587 14.04 -16.59 -8.73
C ALA A 587 14.18 -15.12 -9.18
N ASN A 588 13.42 -14.74 -10.20
CA ASN A 588 13.25 -13.35 -10.64
C ASN A 588 11.86 -12.81 -10.24
N VAL A 589 11.53 -11.58 -10.64
CA VAL A 589 10.22 -10.97 -10.32
C VAL A 589 9.07 -11.76 -10.93
N ALA A 590 9.23 -12.31 -12.14
CA ALA A 590 8.19 -13.10 -12.79
C ALA A 590 7.92 -14.43 -12.05
N ASP A 591 8.97 -15.06 -11.50
CA ASP A 591 8.82 -16.24 -10.66
C ASP A 591 8.07 -15.93 -9.36
N LEU A 592 8.44 -14.85 -8.67
CA LEU A 592 7.70 -14.40 -7.49
C LEU A 592 6.24 -14.10 -7.81
N ASN A 593 5.98 -13.42 -8.94
CA ASN A 593 4.61 -13.17 -9.39
C ASN A 593 3.80 -14.45 -9.56
N ARG A 594 4.38 -15.46 -10.21
CA ARG A 594 3.73 -16.76 -10.39
C ARG A 594 3.49 -17.48 -9.07
N LEU A 595 4.46 -17.45 -8.15
CA LEU A 595 4.35 -18.09 -6.83
C LEU A 595 3.24 -17.46 -5.99
N LEU A 596 3.21 -16.12 -5.94
CA LEU A 596 2.22 -15.35 -5.18
C LEU A 596 0.81 -15.44 -5.81
N ASP A 597 0.70 -15.56 -7.13
CA ASP A 597 -0.57 -15.82 -7.84
C ASP A 597 -1.00 -17.31 -7.79
N GLY A 598 -0.69 -17.99 -6.68
CA GLY A 598 -1.22 -19.31 -6.33
C GLY A 598 -0.45 -20.52 -6.86
N ALA A 599 0.74 -20.36 -7.45
CA ALA A 599 1.56 -21.53 -7.79
C ALA A 599 2.09 -22.25 -6.53
N CYS A 600 2.22 -21.56 -5.39
CA CYS A 600 2.42 -22.17 -4.09
C CYS A 600 1.30 -21.80 -3.09
N GLY A 601 1.17 -22.59 -2.02
CA GLY A 601 0.35 -22.23 -0.86
C GLY A 601 1.19 -21.70 0.30
N LEU A 602 2.50 -21.85 0.22
CA LEU A 602 3.44 -21.29 1.19
C LEU A 602 4.67 -20.73 0.47
N LEU A 603 4.99 -19.47 0.78
CA LEU A 603 6.23 -18.83 0.32
C LEU A 603 7.06 -18.41 1.53
N HIS A 604 8.30 -18.87 1.58
CA HIS A 604 9.30 -18.41 2.53
C HIS A 604 10.39 -17.66 1.76
N TYR A 605 10.46 -16.35 1.90
CA TYR A 605 11.57 -15.57 1.38
C TYR A 605 12.64 -15.46 2.47
N ALA A 606 13.88 -15.85 2.16
CA ALA A 606 15.02 -15.63 3.04
C ALA A 606 16.03 -14.74 2.31
N GLY A 607 16.36 -13.58 2.89
CA GLY A 607 17.22 -12.63 2.22
C GLY A 607 17.28 -11.28 2.90
N HIS A 608 17.85 -10.32 2.20
CA HIS A 608 17.82 -8.92 2.63
C HIS A 608 16.43 -8.34 2.41
N GLY A 609 16.08 -7.36 3.22
CA GLY A 609 14.97 -6.46 2.92
C GLY A 609 15.52 -5.06 2.77
N GLU A 610 15.05 -4.36 1.75
CA GLU A 610 15.40 -2.96 1.52
C GLU A 610 14.18 -2.12 1.86
N ALA A 611 14.36 -1.11 2.69
CA ALA A 611 13.35 -0.07 2.84
C ALA A 611 13.97 1.30 3.03
N ASN A 612 13.32 2.30 2.45
CA ASN A 612 13.51 3.73 2.77
C ASN A 612 12.13 4.34 3.08
N GLU A 613 12.01 5.67 3.15
CA GLU A 613 10.74 6.34 3.45
C GLU A 613 9.61 6.06 2.45
N VAL A 614 9.94 5.68 1.20
CA VAL A 614 8.98 5.56 0.09
C VAL A 614 8.96 4.17 -0.55
N LEU A 615 10.05 3.43 -0.46
CA LEU A 615 10.25 2.15 -1.13
C LEU A 615 10.43 1.04 -0.09
N GLU A 616 9.80 -0.09 -0.36
CA GLU A 616 10.17 -1.40 0.18
C GLU A 616 10.51 -2.33 -0.99
N ALA A 617 11.48 -3.22 -0.79
CA ALA A 617 11.85 -4.21 -1.79
C ALA A 617 12.48 -5.47 -1.19
N LEU A 618 12.33 -6.58 -1.91
CA LEU A 618 13.02 -7.84 -1.70
C LEU A 618 14.05 -8.04 -2.83
N PRO A 619 15.35 -7.81 -2.58
CA PRO A 619 16.39 -8.04 -3.57
C PRO A 619 16.48 -9.51 -3.97
N LEU A 620 16.56 -9.79 -5.27
CA LEU A 620 16.61 -11.12 -5.85
C LEU A 620 18.00 -11.44 -6.41
N PRO A 621 18.36 -12.74 -6.54
CA PRO A 621 19.69 -13.15 -6.99
C PRO A 621 20.13 -12.55 -8.34
N GLY A 622 19.18 -12.29 -9.24
CA GLY A 622 19.44 -11.68 -10.56
C GLY A 622 19.73 -10.16 -10.53
N GLY A 623 19.73 -9.53 -9.35
CA GLY A 623 19.86 -8.07 -9.21
C GLY A 623 18.54 -7.30 -9.35
N GLU A 624 17.46 -7.99 -9.71
CA GLU A 624 16.09 -7.46 -9.66
C GLU A 624 15.64 -7.27 -8.20
N SER A 625 14.65 -6.41 -8.01
CA SER A 625 14.03 -6.16 -6.70
C SER A 625 12.51 -6.27 -6.83
N TYR A 626 11.91 -7.11 -6.00
CA TYR A 626 10.46 -7.25 -5.93
C TYR A 626 9.88 -6.20 -4.98
N ASN A 627 8.95 -5.36 -5.44
CA ASN A 627 8.43 -4.20 -4.70
C ASN A 627 6.90 -4.29 -4.49
N PRO A 628 6.32 -3.52 -3.54
CA PRO A 628 4.88 -3.50 -3.31
C PRO A 628 4.03 -3.15 -4.52
N LEU A 629 4.52 -2.31 -5.44
CA LEU A 629 3.77 -1.96 -6.67
C LEU A 629 3.54 -3.19 -7.56
N SER A 630 4.42 -4.18 -7.50
CA SER A 630 4.25 -5.45 -8.22
C SER A 630 3.09 -6.28 -7.67
N ILE A 631 2.65 -6.02 -6.43
CA ILE A 631 1.48 -6.65 -5.82
C ILE A 631 0.19 -6.11 -6.43
N GLU A 632 0.22 -4.87 -6.95
CA GLU A 632 -0.98 -4.24 -7.47
C GLU A 632 -1.56 -4.95 -8.70
N ASP A 633 -0.67 -5.59 -9.47
CA ASP A 633 -0.98 -6.30 -10.72
C ASP A 633 -1.68 -7.65 -10.53
N TYR A 634 -1.74 -8.19 -9.31
CA TYR A 634 -2.34 -9.50 -9.08
C TYR A 634 -3.86 -9.48 -9.18
N ARG A 635 -4.38 -10.51 -9.86
CA ARG A 635 -5.82 -10.69 -10.14
C ARG A 635 -6.44 -11.86 -9.37
N GLY A 636 -5.62 -12.71 -8.74
CA GLY A 636 -6.04 -13.95 -8.12
C GLY A 636 -6.16 -13.82 -6.60
N TYR A 637 -7.15 -14.49 -6.00
CA TYR A 637 -7.36 -14.55 -4.55
C TYR A 637 -6.72 -15.82 -3.96
N ARG A 638 -5.55 -16.19 -4.47
CA ARG A 638 -4.86 -17.47 -4.15
C ARG A 638 -3.50 -17.23 -3.50
N PHE A 639 -3.38 -16.17 -2.74
CA PHE A 639 -2.11 -15.80 -2.15
C PHE A 639 -1.67 -16.83 -1.10
N PRO A 640 -0.39 -17.24 -1.12
CA PRO A 640 0.12 -18.19 -0.14
C PRO A 640 0.14 -17.58 1.27
N PHE A 641 0.31 -18.44 2.27
CA PHE A 641 0.92 -17.99 3.53
C PHE A 641 2.34 -17.49 3.22
N VAL A 642 2.73 -16.35 3.79
CA VAL A 642 4.03 -15.75 3.50
C VAL A 642 4.87 -15.57 4.77
N PHE A 643 6.11 -16.04 4.73
CA PHE A 643 7.14 -15.69 5.70
C PHE A 643 8.23 -14.91 4.96
N LEU A 644 8.34 -13.61 5.21
CA LEU A 644 9.42 -12.77 4.69
C LEU A 644 10.51 -12.66 5.76
N CYS A 645 11.46 -13.58 5.75
CA CYS A 645 12.64 -13.56 6.61
C CYS A 645 13.65 -12.54 6.08
N ALA A 646 13.25 -11.27 6.16
CA ALA A 646 13.96 -10.11 5.65
C ALA A 646 13.76 -8.92 6.59
N CYS A 647 14.79 -8.09 6.73
CA CYS A 647 14.72 -6.85 7.50
C CYS A 647 13.59 -5.95 6.98
N VAL A 648 12.90 -5.24 7.87
CA VAL A 648 11.95 -4.15 7.55
C VAL A 648 10.81 -4.47 6.57
N ALA A 649 10.56 -5.76 6.25
CA ALA A 649 9.52 -6.19 5.33
C ALA A 649 8.10 -6.24 5.94
N ALA A 650 7.98 -5.95 7.25
CA ALA A 650 6.71 -5.88 7.97
C ALA A 650 6.16 -4.47 8.18
N ARG A 651 6.85 -3.45 7.63
CA ARG A 651 6.51 -2.04 7.84
C ARG A 651 5.35 -1.60 6.95
N ILE A 652 4.83 -0.42 7.29
CA ILE A 652 3.81 0.27 6.52
C ILE A 652 4.36 1.65 6.17
N ARG A 653 4.56 1.91 4.89
CA ARG A 653 4.98 3.21 4.38
C ARG A 653 3.75 4.08 4.22
N TYR A 654 3.60 5.05 5.11
CA TYR A 654 2.48 5.98 5.04
C TYR A 654 2.67 6.99 3.92
N GLY A 655 1.65 7.09 3.05
CA GLY A 655 1.38 8.31 2.31
C GLY A 655 0.19 9.03 2.97
N GLU A 656 0.33 10.32 3.22
CA GLU A 656 -0.70 11.18 3.85
C GLU A 656 -2.07 11.06 3.18
N GLY A 657 -3.18 11.01 3.92
CA GLY A 657 -4.52 10.81 3.31
C GLY A 657 -4.91 9.33 3.12
N GLY A 658 -4.25 8.41 3.83
CA GLY A 658 -4.70 7.01 3.98
C GLY A 658 -4.27 6.03 2.88
N HIS A 659 -3.25 6.38 2.11
CA HIS A 659 -2.53 5.45 1.25
C HIS A 659 -1.39 4.90 2.08
N PHE A 660 -1.14 3.63 1.91
CA PHE A 660 0.10 3.08 2.39
C PHE A 660 0.56 2.00 1.43
N THR A 661 1.86 1.77 1.47
CA THR A 661 2.48 0.66 0.76
C THR A 661 3.25 -0.17 1.75
N GLY A 662 3.32 -1.47 1.50
CA GLY A 662 4.16 -2.37 2.25
C GLY A 662 4.11 -3.75 1.62
N LEU A 663 5.21 -4.49 1.71
CA LEU A 663 5.32 -5.80 1.07
C LEU A 663 4.35 -6.79 1.71
N LEU A 664 4.48 -7.02 3.01
CA LEU A 664 3.62 -7.98 3.70
C LEU A 664 2.16 -7.48 3.75
N THR A 665 1.96 -6.19 4.00
CA THR A 665 0.63 -5.59 4.10
C THR A 665 -0.14 -5.67 2.79
N GLY A 666 0.52 -5.36 1.67
CA GLY A 666 -0.06 -5.53 0.34
C GLY A 666 -0.48 -6.97 0.06
N LEU A 667 0.32 -7.97 0.46
CA LEU A 667 -0.04 -9.39 0.26
C LEU A 667 -1.25 -9.80 1.10
N ILE A 668 -1.35 -9.31 2.33
CA ILE A 668 -2.49 -9.56 3.23
C ILE A 668 -3.76 -8.92 2.67
N ASP A 669 -3.67 -7.69 2.17
CA ASP A 669 -4.80 -6.97 1.56
C ASP A 669 -5.30 -7.64 0.28
N ARG A 670 -4.40 -8.32 -0.45
CA ARG A 670 -4.78 -9.12 -1.61
C ARG A 670 -5.26 -10.54 -1.26
N GLY A 671 -5.22 -10.92 0.01
CA GLY A 671 -5.91 -12.11 0.52
C GLY A 671 -4.99 -13.22 1.02
N SER A 672 -3.69 -12.97 1.25
CA SER A 672 -2.87 -13.91 2.02
C SER A 672 -3.55 -14.19 3.36
N PRO A 673 -3.70 -15.46 3.77
CA PRO A 673 -4.47 -15.81 4.97
C PRO A 673 -3.78 -15.29 6.25
N ALA A 674 -2.46 -15.32 6.24
CA ALA A 674 -1.59 -14.80 7.27
C ALA A 674 -0.17 -14.64 6.70
N GLY A 675 0.64 -13.87 7.42
CA GLY A 675 2.06 -13.80 7.11
C GLY A 675 2.90 -13.13 8.19
N ILE A 676 4.20 -13.37 8.13
CA ILE A 676 5.18 -12.91 9.11
C ILE A 676 6.34 -12.22 8.40
N ALA A 677 6.81 -11.12 8.99
CA ALA A 677 8.04 -10.46 8.58
C ALA A 677 8.68 -9.75 9.79
N PHE A 678 9.82 -9.10 9.57
CA PHE A 678 10.47 -8.28 10.60
C PHE A 678 10.21 -6.79 10.35
N MET A 679 9.78 -6.06 11.39
CA MET A 679 9.52 -4.60 11.30
C MET A 679 10.80 -3.76 11.40
N THR A 680 11.86 -4.28 12.01
CA THR A 680 13.15 -3.61 12.18
C THR A 680 14.29 -4.48 11.66
N PRO A 681 15.49 -3.92 11.45
CA PRO A 681 16.64 -4.72 11.08
C PRO A 681 16.95 -5.79 12.13
N ILE A 682 17.34 -6.98 11.68
CA ILE A 682 17.62 -8.13 12.54
C ILE A 682 18.93 -8.81 12.14
N GLY A 683 19.68 -9.33 13.11
CA GLY A 683 20.86 -10.14 12.83
C GLY A 683 20.50 -11.45 12.14
N GLU A 684 21.25 -11.83 11.09
CA GLU A 684 21.00 -13.03 10.25
C GLU A 684 20.65 -14.27 11.08
N ARG A 685 21.53 -14.62 12.04
CA ARG A 685 21.34 -15.79 12.90
C ARG A 685 20.06 -15.72 13.73
N ARG A 686 19.70 -14.54 14.24
CA ARG A 686 18.52 -14.35 15.10
C ARG A 686 17.23 -14.51 14.29
N GLY A 687 17.19 -13.93 13.08
CA GLY A 687 16.07 -14.09 12.16
C GLY A 687 15.79 -15.56 11.81
N TYR A 688 16.84 -16.31 11.50
CA TYR A 688 16.72 -17.75 11.18
C TYR A 688 16.24 -18.58 12.38
N LEU A 689 16.73 -18.30 13.59
CA LEU A 689 16.28 -19.01 14.80
C LEU A 689 14.79 -18.75 15.08
N LEU A 690 14.32 -17.52 14.91
CA LEU A 690 12.90 -17.17 15.06
C LEU A 690 12.02 -17.84 14.01
N ALA A 691 12.48 -17.89 12.75
CA ALA A 691 11.76 -18.59 11.68
C ALA A 691 11.67 -20.09 11.94
N GLU A 692 12.76 -20.73 12.35
CA GLU A 692 12.78 -22.16 12.71
C GLU A 692 11.88 -22.46 13.92
N GLU A 693 11.91 -21.60 14.94
CA GLU A 693 11.02 -21.71 16.10
C GLU A 693 9.55 -21.56 15.67
N PHE A 694 9.23 -20.56 14.86
CA PHE A 694 7.88 -20.38 14.33
C PHE A 694 7.35 -21.62 13.63
N TYR A 695 8.11 -22.22 12.71
CA TYR A 695 7.64 -23.43 12.03
C TYR A 695 7.46 -24.61 12.98
N ARG A 696 8.24 -24.71 14.07
CA ARG A 696 8.01 -25.75 15.09
C ARG A 696 6.69 -25.55 15.84
N GLN A 697 6.30 -24.31 16.09
CA GLN A 697 5.05 -23.98 16.79
C GLN A 697 3.85 -24.05 15.85
N ALA A 698 3.96 -23.51 14.63
CA ALA A 698 2.88 -23.37 13.64
C ALA A 698 2.27 -24.69 13.16
N THR A 699 2.91 -25.81 13.46
CA THR A 699 2.45 -27.16 13.12
C THR A 699 1.56 -27.75 14.20
N GLN A 700 1.62 -27.20 15.40
CA GLN A 700 0.93 -27.70 16.60
C GLN A 700 -0.24 -26.80 17.02
N MET A 701 -0.23 -25.54 16.60
CA MET A 701 -1.20 -24.55 17.06
C MET A 701 -1.56 -23.53 15.97
N PRO A 702 -2.71 -22.84 16.10
CA PRO A 702 -3.09 -21.76 15.21
C PRO A 702 -2.06 -20.64 15.16
N PHE A 703 -2.03 -19.91 14.04
CA PHE A 703 -1.04 -18.92 13.67
C PHE A 703 -0.70 -17.92 14.77
N GLY A 704 -1.71 -17.27 15.37
CA GLY A 704 -1.49 -16.28 16.43
C GLY A 704 -0.89 -16.89 17.69
N GLN A 705 -1.30 -18.11 18.04
CA GLN A 705 -0.73 -18.85 19.17
C GLN A 705 0.71 -19.27 18.86
N ALA A 706 0.98 -19.69 17.63
CA ALA A 706 2.31 -20.09 17.19
C ALA A 706 3.30 -18.92 17.27
N VAL A 707 2.87 -17.71 16.87
CA VAL A 707 3.64 -16.48 17.05
C VAL A 707 3.89 -16.21 18.52
N SER A 708 2.85 -16.22 19.37
CA SER A 708 2.99 -16.02 20.82
C SER A 708 3.98 -17.01 21.46
N ALA A 709 3.83 -18.30 21.17
CA ALA A 709 4.72 -19.36 21.64
C ALA A 709 6.16 -19.19 21.12
N THR A 710 6.33 -18.70 19.89
CA THR A 710 7.64 -18.37 19.32
C THR A 710 8.33 -17.26 20.11
N LEU A 711 7.60 -16.19 20.45
CA LEU A 711 8.13 -15.08 21.22
C LEU A 711 8.50 -15.51 22.66
N ALA A 712 7.66 -16.33 23.30
CA ALA A 712 7.96 -16.90 24.61
C ALA A 712 9.20 -17.82 24.56
N ALA A 713 9.28 -18.71 23.58
CA ALA A 713 10.43 -19.60 23.39
C ALA A 713 11.73 -18.84 23.07
N ALA A 714 11.65 -17.80 22.25
CA ALA A 714 12.78 -16.93 21.92
C ALA A 714 13.41 -16.33 23.19
N ARG A 715 12.58 -15.88 24.13
CA ARG A 715 13.05 -15.34 25.41
C ARG A 715 13.69 -16.38 26.30
N LEU A 716 13.10 -17.59 26.40
CA LEU A 716 13.70 -18.70 27.13
C LEU A 716 15.05 -19.14 26.53
N GLN A 717 15.26 -18.90 25.24
CA GLN A 717 16.51 -19.15 24.53
C GLN A 717 17.48 -17.95 24.55
N GLU A 718 17.17 -16.90 25.34
CA GLU A 718 17.97 -15.67 25.46
C GLU A 718 18.24 -15.01 24.09
N ILE A 719 17.26 -15.06 23.18
CA ILE A 719 17.25 -14.23 21.98
C ILE A 719 17.01 -12.77 22.42
N PRO A 720 17.87 -11.81 22.02
CA PRO A 720 17.75 -10.41 22.45
C PRO A 720 16.38 -9.78 22.13
N ALA A 721 15.89 -8.89 22.99
CA ALA A 721 14.61 -8.20 22.83
C ALA A 721 14.39 -7.55 21.47
N TYR A 722 15.39 -6.87 20.90
CA TYR A 722 15.27 -6.23 19.59
C TYR A 722 14.85 -7.21 18.49
N ALA A 723 15.26 -8.48 18.58
CA ALA A 723 15.06 -9.48 17.55
C ALA A 723 13.65 -10.08 17.61
N TRP A 724 13.18 -10.50 18.79
CA TRP A 724 11.85 -11.09 18.89
C TRP A 724 10.74 -10.02 18.87
N THR A 725 10.98 -8.80 19.36
CA THR A 725 10.01 -7.69 19.22
C THR A 725 9.85 -7.23 17.77
N ALA A 726 10.87 -7.47 16.91
CA ALA A 726 10.78 -7.18 15.48
C ALA A 726 9.84 -8.12 14.72
N LEU A 727 9.63 -9.36 15.23
CA LEU A 727 8.81 -10.37 14.57
C LEU A 727 7.34 -9.93 14.59
N THR A 728 6.80 -9.66 13.41
CA THR A 728 5.46 -9.08 13.24
C THR A 728 4.59 -10.01 12.41
N ALA A 729 3.41 -10.32 12.95
CA ALA A 729 2.43 -11.17 12.31
C ALA A 729 1.27 -10.33 11.77
N TYR A 730 0.78 -10.66 10.57
CA TYR A 730 -0.42 -10.08 9.95
C TYR A 730 -1.43 -11.18 9.58
N GLY A 731 -2.71 -10.84 9.56
CA GLY A 731 -3.79 -11.72 9.10
C GLY A 731 -4.49 -12.51 10.22
N ASP A 732 -5.03 -13.69 9.86
CA ASP A 732 -5.95 -14.46 10.71
C ASP A 732 -5.21 -15.19 11.86
N PRO A 733 -5.42 -14.80 13.14
CA PRO A 733 -4.77 -15.44 14.28
C PRO A 733 -5.19 -16.91 14.47
N LEU A 734 -6.32 -17.34 13.87
CA LEU A 734 -6.83 -18.69 13.95
C LEU A 734 -6.50 -19.55 12.72
N PHE A 735 -5.76 -19.00 11.75
CA PHE A 735 -5.30 -19.77 10.59
C PHE A 735 -4.37 -20.93 11.04
N GLU A 736 -4.54 -22.12 10.48
CA GLU A 736 -3.66 -23.25 10.75
C GLU A 736 -2.78 -23.53 9.52
N LEU A 737 -1.46 -23.45 9.66
CA LEU A 737 -0.54 -23.58 8.53
C LEU A 737 -0.69 -24.93 7.80
N THR A 738 -0.81 -26.02 8.57
CA THR A 738 -0.92 -27.39 8.05
C THR A 738 -2.19 -27.60 7.21
N SER A 739 -3.23 -26.79 7.41
CA SER A 739 -4.45 -26.87 6.59
C SER A 739 -4.21 -26.55 5.12
N MET A 740 -3.14 -25.84 4.78
CA MET A 740 -2.73 -25.58 3.38
C MET A 740 -2.33 -26.86 2.63
N THR A 741 -1.96 -27.92 3.35
CA THR A 741 -1.58 -29.21 2.75
C THR A 741 -2.79 -30.09 2.41
N GLY A 742 -3.96 -29.79 2.97
CA GLY A 742 -5.17 -30.60 2.86
C GLY A 742 -6.04 -30.30 1.64
N HIS A 743 -7.14 -31.04 1.51
CA HIS A 743 -8.20 -30.80 0.52
C HIS A 743 -9.45 -30.13 1.11
N GLY A 744 -9.41 -29.79 2.39
CA GLY A 744 -10.52 -29.15 3.11
C GLY A 744 -10.41 -27.63 3.11
N PRO A 745 -11.48 -26.89 3.47
CA PRO A 745 -11.39 -25.44 3.65
C PRO A 745 -10.33 -25.08 4.69
N LEU A 746 -9.78 -23.88 4.67
CA LEU A 746 -8.85 -23.46 5.73
C LEU A 746 -9.65 -23.19 7.03
N PRO A 747 -9.27 -23.74 8.19
CA PRO A 747 -9.71 -23.27 9.49
C PRO A 747 -9.19 -21.84 9.72
N GLY A 748 -9.96 -21.06 10.47
CA GLY A 748 -9.71 -19.63 10.69
C GLY A 748 -10.92 -18.97 11.33
N LEU A 749 -10.83 -17.67 11.59
CA LEU A 749 -11.94 -16.85 12.09
C LEU A 749 -13.17 -17.07 11.22
N ARG A 750 -13.04 -16.94 9.90
CA ARG A 750 -14.17 -17.02 8.94
C ARG A 750 -15.07 -18.24 9.07
N ARG A 751 -14.51 -19.42 9.38
CA ARG A 751 -15.33 -20.63 9.57
C ARG A 751 -16.24 -20.55 10.79
N ARG A 752 -15.76 -19.90 11.86
CA ARG A 752 -16.54 -19.66 13.08
C ARG A 752 -17.62 -18.59 12.86
N ALA A 753 -17.42 -17.74 11.85
CA ALA A 753 -18.29 -16.63 11.48
C ALA A 753 -19.58 -17.03 10.75
N VAL A 754 -19.69 -18.28 10.29
CA VAL A 754 -20.85 -18.71 9.53
C VAL A 754 -22.07 -18.73 10.47
N THR A 755 -23.11 -18.01 10.07
CA THR A 755 -24.41 -17.82 10.73
C THR A 755 -25.50 -18.16 9.71
N TRP A 756 -26.77 -18.24 10.13
CA TRP A 756 -27.87 -18.49 9.18
C TRP A 756 -27.92 -17.39 8.10
N HIS A 757 -27.75 -16.12 8.49
CA HIS A 757 -27.85 -15.00 7.57
C HIS A 757 -26.64 -14.94 6.60
N SER A 758 -25.42 -15.25 7.05
CA SER A 758 -24.30 -15.33 6.11
C SER A 758 -24.45 -16.50 5.14
N ALA A 759 -24.97 -17.65 5.58
CA ALA A 759 -25.32 -18.76 4.70
C ALA A 759 -26.39 -18.38 3.66
N VAL A 760 -27.43 -17.61 4.04
CA VAL A 760 -28.42 -17.09 3.09
C VAL A 760 -27.76 -16.23 2.02
N ARG A 761 -26.88 -15.29 2.40
CA ARG A 761 -26.14 -14.46 1.44
C ARG A 761 -25.25 -15.29 0.52
N GLN A 762 -24.56 -16.30 1.05
CA GLN A 762 -23.81 -17.25 0.23
C GLN A 762 -24.72 -17.98 -0.75
N HIS A 763 -25.90 -18.41 -0.34
CA HIS A 763 -26.83 -19.07 -1.25
C HIS A 763 -27.31 -18.11 -2.35
N CYS A 764 -27.59 -16.84 -2.03
CA CYS A 764 -27.97 -15.82 -3.02
C CYS A 764 -26.92 -15.65 -4.13
N VAL A 765 -25.64 -15.72 -3.77
CA VAL A 765 -24.52 -15.52 -4.69
C VAL A 765 -24.12 -16.79 -5.42
N TRP A 766 -23.89 -17.91 -4.72
CA TRP A 766 -23.35 -19.13 -5.32
C TRP A 766 -24.42 -20.04 -5.93
N ARG A 767 -25.60 -20.16 -5.30
CA ARG A 767 -26.73 -20.95 -5.81
C ARG A 767 -26.38 -22.40 -6.16
N THR A 768 -25.69 -23.06 -5.24
CA THR A 768 -25.34 -24.47 -5.37
C THR A 768 -26.17 -25.30 -4.40
N VAL A 769 -26.25 -26.60 -4.66
CA VAL A 769 -26.87 -27.55 -3.71
C VAL A 769 -26.17 -27.49 -2.36
N THR A 770 -24.85 -27.29 -2.35
CA THR A 770 -24.05 -27.14 -1.14
C THR A 770 -24.45 -25.90 -0.32
N THR A 771 -24.59 -24.74 -0.96
CA THR A 771 -24.99 -23.53 -0.22
C THR A 771 -26.45 -23.59 0.21
N ALA A 772 -27.35 -24.22 -0.57
CA ALA A 772 -28.73 -24.46 -0.13
C ALA A 772 -28.78 -25.34 1.12
N ALA A 773 -28.05 -26.47 1.10
CA ALA A 773 -27.94 -27.37 2.25
C ALA A 773 -27.38 -26.66 3.48
N ALA A 774 -26.38 -25.79 3.31
CA ALA A 774 -25.83 -24.98 4.41
C ALA A 774 -26.89 -24.08 5.06
N VAL A 775 -27.79 -23.46 4.27
CA VAL A 775 -28.91 -22.69 4.85
C VAL A 775 -29.90 -23.62 5.56
N HIS A 776 -30.29 -24.75 4.95
CA HIS A 776 -31.23 -25.68 5.58
C HIS A 776 -30.74 -26.17 6.95
N THR A 777 -29.45 -26.49 7.08
CA THR A 777 -28.87 -26.92 8.37
C THR A 777 -28.90 -25.85 9.46
N ARG A 778 -29.18 -24.60 9.10
CA ARG A 778 -29.22 -23.44 10.00
C ARG A 778 -30.60 -22.80 10.11
N LEU A 779 -31.64 -23.40 9.52
CA LEU A 779 -33.01 -22.89 9.63
C LEU A 779 -33.50 -22.85 11.08
N ASP A 780 -32.99 -23.73 11.94
CA ASP A 780 -33.33 -23.73 13.37
C ASP A 780 -32.79 -22.51 14.12
N ASP A 781 -31.72 -21.89 13.63
CA ASP A 781 -31.15 -20.65 14.17
C ASP A 781 -31.96 -19.41 13.71
N VAL A 782 -32.81 -19.55 12.69
CA VAL A 782 -33.63 -18.46 12.17
C VAL A 782 -34.76 -18.18 13.17
N PRO A 783 -35.07 -16.89 13.46
CA PRO A 783 -36.22 -16.52 14.27
C PRO A 783 -37.50 -17.19 13.77
N ALA A 784 -38.32 -17.69 14.71
CA ALA A 784 -39.46 -18.55 14.41
C ALA A 784 -40.44 -17.92 13.41
N GLU A 785 -40.62 -16.60 13.48
CA GLU A 785 -41.48 -15.79 12.60
C GLU A 785 -41.03 -15.84 11.13
N LEU A 786 -39.72 -15.93 10.87
CA LEU A 786 -39.15 -16.00 9.51
C LEU A 786 -38.92 -17.43 9.01
N ARG A 787 -38.75 -18.39 9.90
CA ARG A 787 -38.25 -19.74 9.56
C ARG A 787 -39.07 -20.41 8.45
N ALA A 788 -40.39 -20.38 8.56
CA ALA A 788 -41.28 -21.01 7.57
C ALA A 788 -41.21 -20.29 6.21
N ALA A 789 -41.23 -18.96 6.20
CA ALA A 789 -41.16 -18.16 4.97
C ALA A 789 -39.80 -18.31 4.28
N LEU A 790 -38.70 -18.30 5.04
CA LEU A 790 -37.36 -18.50 4.52
C LEU A 790 -37.14 -19.93 4.03
N GLY A 791 -37.66 -20.95 4.74
CA GLY A 791 -37.64 -22.33 4.28
C GLY A 791 -38.38 -22.51 2.95
N HIS A 792 -39.58 -21.92 2.84
CA HIS A 792 -40.34 -21.91 1.59
C HIS A 792 -39.61 -21.19 0.45
N TRP A 793 -38.96 -20.05 0.75
CA TRP A 793 -38.09 -19.37 -0.21
C TRP A 793 -36.95 -20.29 -0.65
N LEU A 794 -36.21 -20.94 0.25
CA LEU A 794 -35.10 -21.84 -0.12
C LEU A 794 -35.53 -22.97 -1.07
N ASP A 795 -36.70 -23.57 -0.80
CA ASP A 795 -37.19 -24.71 -1.58
C ASP A 795 -37.58 -24.34 -3.02
N GLN A 796 -37.92 -23.07 -3.26
CA GLN A 796 -38.46 -22.61 -4.55
C GLN A 796 -37.69 -21.44 -5.17
N ALA A 797 -36.70 -20.88 -4.48
CA ALA A 797 -35.95 -19.71 -4.92
C ALA A 797 -35.31 -19.98 -6.28
N PHE A 798 -35.30 -18.94 -7.12
CA PHE A 798 -34.67 -18.96 -8.44
C PHE A 798 -35.28 -19.97 -9.43
N THR A 799 -36.47 -20.50 -9.13
CA THR A 799 -37.34 -21.11 -10.13
C THR A 799 -38.06 -20.01 -10.93
N PRO A 800 -38.33 -20.19 -12.24
CA PRO A 800 -39.01 -19.19 -13.05
C PRO A 800 -40.41 -18.81 -12.55
N ASP A 801 -41.05 -19.72 -11.81
CA ASP A 801 -42.44 -19.61 -11.38
C ASP A 801 -42.59 -19.17 -9.91
N PHE A 802 -41.50 -18.71 -9.25
CA PHE A 802 -41.59 -18.26 -7.85
C PHE A 802 -42.53 -17.05 -7.73
N PRO A 803 -43.58 -17.11 -6.90
CA PRO A 803 -44.58 -16.06 -6.84
C PRO A 803 -44.02 -14.80 -6.17
N VAL A 804 -44.05 -13.67 -6.87
CA VAL A 804 -43.60 -12.35 -6.36
C VAL A 804 -44.24 -12.01 -5.01
N ARG A 805 -45.53 -12.35 -4.82
CA ARG A 805 -46.24 -12.14 -3.54
C ARG A 805 -45.59 -12.83 -2.34
N ALA A 806 -44.92 -13.96 -2.54
CA ALA A 806 -44.19 -14.63 -1.46
C ALA A 806 -42.89 -13.89 -1.10
N LEU A 807 -42.26 -13.22 -2.08
CA LEU A 807 -41.12 -12.33 -1.82
C LEU A 807 -41.57 -11.08 -1.06
N ASP A 808 -42.70 -10.49 -1.43
CA ASP A 808 -43.27 -9.33 -0.75
C ASP A 808 -43.60 -9.68 0.72
N ALA A 809 -44.24 -10.83 0.96
CA ALA A 809 -44.54 -11.29 2.32
C ALA A 809 -43.27 -11.54 3.15
N LEU A 810 -42.20 -12.10 2.55
CA LEU A 810 -40.92 -12.30 3.23
C LEU A 810 -40.25 -10.96 3.59
N GLU A 811 -40.35 -9.98 2.69
CA GLU A 811 -39.85 -8.62 2.91
C GLU A 811 -40.62 -7.91 4.04
N ASP A 812 -41.95 -7.96 4.02
CA ASP A 812 -42.82 -7.36 5.04
C ASP A 812 -42.58 -7.97 6.43
N LEU A 813 -42.38 -9.29 6.50
CA LEU A 813 -42.01 -9.99 7.73
C LEU A 813 -40.65 -9.50 8.24
N ALA A 814 -39.64 -9.35 7.37
CA ALA A 814 -38.33 -8.85 7.76
C ALA A 814 -38.36 -7.38 8.23
N ALA A 815 -39.22 -6.55 7.62
CA ALA A 815 -39.40 -5.16 8.03
C ALA A 815 -40.12 -5.04 9.39
N SER A 816 -41.08 -5.92 9.67
CA SER A 816 -41.93 -5.85 10.88
C SER A 816 -41.40 -6.65 12.08
N ALA A 817 -40.53 -7.64 11.88
CA ALA A 817 -40.04 -8.50 12.96
C ALA A 817 -39.08 -7.77 13.91
N GLY A 818 -39.58 -7.37 15.09
CA GLY A 818 -38.83 -6.59 16.09
C GLY A 818 -37.58 -7.28 16.67
N GLN A 819 -37.45 -8.60 16.50
CA GLN A 819 -36.33 -9.39 17.03
C GLN A 819 -35.10 -9.43 16.09
N LEU A 820 -35.25 -9.01 14.82
CA LEU A 820 -34.16 -9.06 13.85
C LEU A 820 -33.20 -7.90 14.04
N SER A 821 -31.91 -8.24 14.03
CA SER A 821 -30.83 -7.25 13.86
C SER A 821 -30.84 -6.65 12.46
N ASP A 822 -30.25 -5.46 12.30
CA ASP A 822 -30.12 -4.79 10.99
C ASP A 822 -29.44 -5.70 9.95
N VAL A 823 -28.42 -6.47 10.34
CA VAL A 823 -27.74 -7.46 9.47
C VAL A 823 -28.69 -8.52 8.94
N GLU A 824 -29.59 -9.03 9.79
CA GLU A 824 -30.55 -10.06 9.43
C GLU A 824 -31.64 -9.50 8.51
N ARG A 825 -32.14 -8.30 8.81
CA ARG A 825 -33.12 -7.59 7.96
C ARG A 825 -32.56 -7.33 6.56
N LEU A 826 -31.36 -6.76 6.49
CA LEU A 826 -30.67 -6.47 5.23
C LEU A 826 -30.36 -7.74 4.45
N THR A 827 -30.04 -8.84 5.13
CA THR A 827 -29.83 -10.14 4.48
C THR A 827 -31.10 -10.66 3.83
N VAL A 828 -32.23 -10.61 4.52
CA VAL A 828 -33.51 -11.08 3.96
C VAL A 828 -33.93 -10.19 2.78
N LYS A 829 -33.83 -8.87 2.92
CA LYS A 829 -34.10 -7.94 1.81
C LYS A 829 -33.17 -8.18 0.61
N ALA A 830 -31.88 -8.43 0.84
CA ALA A 830 -30.95 -8.80 -0.22
C ALA A 830 -31.37 -10.13 -0.90
N ALA A 831 -31.79 -11.14 -0.13
CA ALA A 831 -32.29 -12.39 -0.70
C ALA A 831 -33.54 -12.19 -1.58
N VAL A 832 -34.46 -11.32 -1.14
CA VAL A 832 -35.64 -10.89 -1.91
C VAL A 832 -35.24 -10.20 -3.21
N CYS A 833 -34.37 -9.17 -3.15
CA CYS A 833 -33.89 -8.46 -4.34
C CYS A 833 -33.16 -9.39 -5.33
N ALA A 834 -32.35 -10.34 -4.82
CA ALA A 834 -31.66 -11.34 -5.64
C ALA A 834 -32.64 -12.30 -6.33
N ALA A 835 -33.74 -12.66 -5.67
CA ALA A 835 -34.78 -13.51 -6.25
C ALA A 835 -35.63 -12.76 -7.29
N ARG A 836 -36.05 -11.52 -7.00
CA ARG A 836 -36.79 -10.66 -7.94
C ARG A 836 -35.99 -10.41 -9.23
N SER A 837 -34.70 -10.12 -9.10
CA SER A 837 -33.77 -9.93 -10.23
C SER A 837 -33.65 -11.15 -11.16
N HIS A 838 -34.13 -12.31 -10.72
CA HIS A 838 -34.07 -13.58 -11.46
C HIS A 838 -35.39 -14.00 -12.07
N THR A 839 -36.45 -13.26 -11.83
CA THR A 839 -37.72 -13.46 -12.53
C THR A 839 -37.56 -13.15 -14.03
N PRO A 840 -38.38 -13.72 -14.92
CA PRO A 840 -38.29 -13.45 -16.37
C PRO A 840 -38.47 -11.97 -16.73
N GLN A 841 -39.22 -11.23 -15.92
CA GLN A 841 -39.52 -9.81 -16.08
C GLN A 841 -39.37 -9.09 -14.73
N PRO A 842 -38.13 -8.78 -14.30
CA PRO A 842 -37.90 -8.13 -13.03
C PRO A 842 -38.52 -6.74 -13.04
N GLN A 843 -39.49 -6.53 -12.15
CA GLN A 843 -40.00 -5.21 -11.80
C GLN A 843 -38.89 -4.52 -10.98
N ASP A 844 -38.55 -3.28 -11.30
CA ASP A 844 -37.55 -2.48 -10.58
C ASP A 844 -36.13 -3.06 -10.50
N ALA A 845 -35.69 -3.75 -11.56
CA ALA A 845 -34.37 -4.40 -11.62
C ALA A 845 -33.18 -3.48 -11.22
N LEU A 846 -33.25 -2.19 -11.55
CA LEU A 846 -32.22 -1.21 -11.19
C LEU A 846 -32.19 -0.94 -9.68
N ALA A 847 -33.36 -0.81 -9.04
CA ALA A 847 -33.48 -0.56 -7.61
C ALA A 847 -33.03 -1.78 -6.80
N ASP A 848 -33.49 -2.98 -7.19
CA ASP A 848 -33.09 -4.23 -6.55
C ASP A 848 -31.58 -4.49 -6.68
N ALA A 849 -31.00 -4.27 -7.86
CA ALA A 849 -29.56 -4.44 -8.08
C ALA A 849 -28.73 -3.39 -7.32
N SER A 850 -29.20 -2.15 -7.25
CA SER A 850 -28.59 -1.08 -6.45
C SER A 850 -28.63 -1.44 -4.97
N PHE A 851 -29.78 -1.88 -4.45
CA PHE A 851 -29.90 -2.31 -3.06
C PHE A 851 -28.98 -3.49 -2.75
N LEU A 852 -28.91 -4.50 -3.62
CA LEU A 852 -27.98 -5.63 -3.47
C LEU A 852 -26.53 -5.20 -3.36
N ALA A 853 -26.09 -4.30 -4.24
CA ALA A 853 -24.72 -3.78 -4.21
C ALA A 853 -24.45 -3.06 -2.87
N GLN A 854 -25.38 -2.20 -2.45
CA GLN A 854 -25.30 -1.44 -1.22
C GLN A 854 -25.33 -2.32 0.04
N ALA A 855 -26.21 -3.32 0.08
CA ALA A 855 -26.30 -4.29 1.16
C ALA A 855 -25.01 -5.13 1.23
N GLY A 856 -24.51 -5.61 0.10
CA GLY A 856 -23.23 -6.32 0.06
C GLY A 856 -22.07 -5.49 0.60
N ALA A 857 -21.99 -4.20 0.26
CA ALA A 857 -20.97 -3.31 0.80
C ALA A 857 -21.14 -3.09 2.32
N SER A 858 -22.36 -2.81 2.77
CA SER A 858 -22.68 -2.51 4.18
C SER A 858 -22.52 -3.73 5.10
N LEU A 859 -22.69 -4.94 4.54
CA LEU A 859 -22.52 -6.21 5.25
C LEU A 859 -21.12 -6.80 5.10
N CYS A 860 -20.19 -6.08 4.46
CA CYS A 860 -18.82 -6.54 4.19
C CYS A 860 -18.78 -7.88 3.45
N ASP A 861 -19.69 -8.06 2.51
CA ASP A 861 -19.89 -9.27 1.71
C ASP A 861 -19.52 -8.98 0.26
N LEU A 862 -18.23 -9.12 -0.05
CA LEU A 862 -17.69 -8.84 -1.38
C LEU A 862 -18.38 -9.62 -2.50
N PRO A 863 -18.67 -10.93 -2.36
CA PRO A 863 -19.44 -11.66 -3.37
C PRO A 863 -20.86 -11.10 -3.57
N LEU A 864 -21.56 -10.75 -2.49
CA LEU A 864 -22.91 -10.17 -2.62
C LEU A 864 -22.87 -8.79 -3.27
N ASN A 865 -21.89 -7.97 -2.91
CA ASN A 865 -21.65 -6.68 -3.55
C ASN A 865 -21.35 -6.85 -5.05
N GLY A 866 -20.47 -7.79 -5.40
CA GLY A 866 -20.15 -8.13 -6.79
C GLY A 866 -21.36 -8.63 -7.58
N LEU A 867 -22.24 -9.43 -6.97
CA LEU A 867 -23.52 -9.83 -7.58
C LEU A 867 -24.39 -8.61 -7.88
N GLY A 868 -24.59 -7.72 -6.90
CA GLY A 868 -25.37 -6.49 -7.07
C GLY A 868 -24.82 -5.59 -8.17
N LEU A 869 -23.51 -5.33 -8.17
CA LEU A 869 -22.83 -4.52 -9.18
C LEU A 869 -22.93 -5.11 -10.59
N GLY A 870 -22.84 -6.44 -10.71
CA GLY A 870 -22.97 -7.14 -11.99
C GLY A 870 -24.39 -7.00 -12.55
N LEU A 871 -25.40 -7.19 -11.69
CA LEU A 871 -26.80 -7.00 -12.07
C LEU A 871 -27.10 -5.53 -12.41
N LEU A 872 -26.55 -4.59 -11.65
CA LEU A 872 -26.74 -3.15 -11.84
C LEU A 872 -26.14 -2.70 -13.18
N GLY A 873 -24.90 -3.14 -13.46
CA GLY A 873 -24.23 -2.86 -14.72
C GLY A 873 -24.98 -3.45 -15.92
N LEU A 874 -25.48 -4.69 -15.81
CA LEU A 874 -26.27 -5.32 -16.88
C LEU A 874 -27.61 -4.61 -17.10
N ALA A 875 -28.29 -4.18 -16.04
CA ALA A 875 -29.54 -3.42 -16.12
C ALA A 875 -29.30 -2.07 -16.82
N ARG A 876 -28.30 -1.30 -16.38
CA ARG A 876 -27.91 -0.03 -17.02
C ARG A 876 -27.56 -0.20 -18.49
N ALA A 877 -26.81 -1.26 -18.85
CA ALA A 877 -26.47 -1.54 -20.23
C ALA A 877 -27.71 -1.85 -21.09
N LYS A 878 -28.68 -2.60 -20.54
CA LYS A 878 -29.96 -2.88 -21.21
C LYS A 878 -30.80 -1.62 -21.43
N ASP A 879 -30.73 -0.66 -20.51
CA ASP A 879 -31.41 0.64 -20.59
C ASP A 879 -30.66 1.67 -21.46
N GLY A 880 -29.60 1.26 -22.17
CA GLY A 880 -28.81 2.12 -23.06
C GLY A 880 -27.80 3.02 -22.33
N LEU A 881 -27.58 2.84 -21.02
CA LEU A 881 -26.66 3.62 -20.18
C LEU A 881 -25.26 2.99 -20.15
N ALA A 882 -24.69 2.65 -21.31
CA ALA A 882 -23.42 1.92 -21.41
C ALA A 882 -22.25 2.60 -20.66
N GLY A 883 -22.20 3.94 -20.67
CA GLY A 883 -21.17 4.70 -19.94
C GLY A 883 -21.24 4.49 -18.42
N GLN A 884 -22.45 4.39 -17.86
CA GLN A 884 -22.68 4.18 -16.42
C GLN A 884 -22.67 2.70 -16.01
N ALA A 885 -22.75 1.79 -16.98
CA ALA A 885 -22.66 0.34 -16.76
C ALA A 885 -21.21 -0.14 -16.57
N ARG A 886 -20.26 0.58 -17.17
CA ARG A 886 -18.85 0.17 -17.28
C ARG A 886 -18.20 -0.18 -15.94
N GLU A 887 -18.22 0.76 -15.01
CA GLU A 887 -17.56 0.63 -13.71
C GLU A 887 -18.18 -0.49 -12.84
N PRO A 888 -19.52 -0.55 -12.65
CA PRO A 888 -20.14 -1.68 -11.94
C PRO A 888 -19.84 -3.05 -12.55
N LEU A 889 -19.85 -3.18 -13.89
CA LEU A 889 -19.53 -4.45 -14.54
C LEU A 889 -18.08 -4.88 -14.28
N TRP A 890 -17.15 -3.92 -14.26
CA TRP A 890 -15.74 -4.20 -14.02
C TRP A 890 -15.50 -4.64 -12.57
N GLU A 891 -16.02 -3.89 -11.61
CA GLU A 891 -15.93 -4.27 -10.19
C GLU A 891 -16.60 -5.61 -9.90
N ALA A 892 -17.73 -5.90 -10.54
CA ALA A 892 -18.40 -7.18 -10.41
C ALA A 892 -17.53 -8.33 -10.88
N VAL A 893 -16.84 -8.18 -12.02
CA VAL A 893 -15.90 -9.19 -12.51
C VAL A 893 -14.78 -9.40 -11.50
N ASP A 894 -14.18 -8.34 -10.98
CA ASP A 894 -13.09 -8.43 -10.01
C ASP A 894 -13.51 -9.18 -8.73
N LYS A 895 -14.66 -8.79 -8.16
CA LYS A 895 -15.20 -9.37 -6.91
C LYS A 895 -15.72 -10.79 -7.08
N LEU A 896 -16.19 -11.18 -8.28
CA LEU A 896 -16.80 -12.49 -8.53
C LEU A 896 -15.90 -13.50 -9.24
N TRP A 897 -14.82 -13.04 -9.90
CA TRP A 897 -13.89 -13.91 -10.64
C TRP A 897 -13.42 -15.13 -9.84
N PRO A 898 -13.07 -15.01 -8.55
CA PRO A 898 -12.56 -16.15 -7.76
C PRO A 898 -13.54 -17.31 -7.68
N TYR A 899 -14.84 -17.01 -7.75
CA TYR A 899 -15.92 -17.95 -7.48
C TYR A 899 -16.47 -18.61 -8.75
N THR A 900 -15.95 -18.24 -9.93
CA THR A 900 -16.38 -18.80 -11.23
C THR A 900 -16.17 -20.31 -11.34
N GLY A 901 -15.20 -20.88 -10.62
CA GLY A 901 -14.97 -22.34 -10.58
C GLY A 901 -15.94 -23.12 -9.68
N GLU A 902 -16.66 -22.45 -8.78
CA GLU A 902 -17.52 -23.09 -7.77
C GLU A 902 -19.01 -22.94 -8.08
N SER A 903 -19.37 -21.87 -8.78
CA SER A 903 -20.76 -21.58 -9.14
C SER A 903 -20.89 -21.40 -10.65
N PRO A 904 -21.60 -22.33 -11.34
CA PRO A 904 -21.97 -22.15 -12.74
C PRO A 904 -22.77 -20.85 -12.96
N PHE A 905 -23.52 -20.39 -11.95
CA PHE A 905 -24.24 -19.13 -12.03
C PHE A 905 -23.27 -17.93 -12.07
N ILE A 906 -22.29 -17.88 -11.17
CA ILE A 906 -21.28 -16.82 -11.16
C ILE A 906 -20.47 -16.84 -12.47
N ALA A 907 -20.05 -18.02 -12.94
CA ALA A 907 -19.35 -18.16 -14.21
C ALA A 907 -20.12 -17.53 -15.39
N ARG A 908 -21.44 -17.78 -15.46
CA ARG A 908 -22.32 -17.17 -16.47
C ARG A 908 -22.46 -15.66 -16.29
N LEU A 909 -22.64 -15.19 -15.06
CA LEU A 909 -22.78 -13.76 -14.77
C LEU A 909 -21.52 -12.99 -15.16
N VAL A 910 -20.34 -13.45 -14.73
CA VAL A 910 -19.04 -12.87 -15.08
C VAL A 910 -18.81 -12.92 -16.59
N GLY A 911 -19.16 -14.04 -17.23
CA GLY A 911 -19.11 -14.17 -18.69
C GLY A 911 -19.96 -13.11 -19.40
N ARG A 912 -21.18 -12.87 -18.93
CA ARG A 912 -22.06 -11.80 -19.46
C ARG A 912 -21.49 -10.41 -19.21
N CYS A 913 -20.98 -10.14 -18.00
CA CYS A 913 -20.39 -8.84 -17.69
C CYS A 913 -19.23 -8.51 -18.65
N ARG A 914 -18.37 -9.50 -18.94
CA ARG A 914 -17.28 -9.37 -19.92
C ARG A 914 -17.79 -9.17 -21.35
N GLN A 915 -18.84 -9.89 -21.75
CA GLN A 915 -19.44 -9.74 -23.08
C GLN A 915 -20.04 -8.34 -23.28
N THR A 916 -20.78 -7.83 -22.27
CA THR A 916 -21.44 -6.53 -22.33
C THR A 916 -20.47 -5.36 -22.29
N HIS A 917 -19.39 -5.46 -21.51
CA HIS A 917 -18.38 -4.41 -21.42
C HIS A 917 -17.45 -4.34 -22.67
N GLY A 918 -17.39 -5.41 -23.50
CA GLY A 918 -16.40 -5.55 -24.57
C GLY A 918 -15.04 -6.05 -24.05
N THR A 919 -14.04 -6.20 -24.93
CA THR A 919 -12.67 -6.56 -24.53
C THR A 919 -12.16 -5.53 -23.53
N ILE A 920 -12.15 -5.91 -22.26
CA ILE A 920 -11.59 -5.13 -21.17
C ILE A 920 -10.14 -4.83 -21.56
N PRO A 921 -9.75 -3.56 -21.81
CA PRO A 921 -8.38 -3.25 -22.19
C PRO A 921 -7.46 -3.78 -21.10
N GLY A 922 -6.58 -4.71 -21.45
CA GLY A 922 -5.68 -5.37 -20.49
C GLY A 922 -4.73 -4.40 -19.77
N THR A 923 -4.68 -3.13 -20.18
CA THR A 923 -3.72 -2.10 -19.77
C THR A 923 -4.14 -1.21 -18.59
N ARG A 924 -5.42 -1.22 -18.15
CA ARG A 924 -5.84 -0.62 -16.85
C ARG A 924 -6.03 -1.66 -15.74
N LEU A 925 -5.78 -2.93 -16.04
CA LEU A 925 -5.61 -4.01 -15.06
C LEU A 925 -4.13 -4.15 -14.61
N ALA A 926 -3.31 -3.13 -14.91
CA ALA A 926 -1.86 -3.05 -14.67
C ALA A 926 -1.45 -1.68 -14.07
N ARG A 927 -2.44 -0.94 -13.56
CA ARG A 927 -2.38 0.39 -12.95
C ARG A 927 -3.54 0.48 -11.98
#